data_AF-A0A9X1UB60-F1
#
_entry.id   AF-A0A9X1UB60-F1
#
_cell.length_a   1.000
_cell.length_b   1.000
_cell.length_c   1.000
_cell.angle_alpha   90.00
_cell.angle_beta   90.00
_cell.angle_gamma   90.00
#
_symmetry.space_group_name_H-M   'P 1'
#
loop_
_entity.id
_entity.type
_entity.pdbx_description
1 polymer ?
#
loop_
_entity_poly.entity_id
_entity_poly.type
_entity_poly.pdbx_seq_one_letter_code
_entity_poly.pdbx_strand_id
1 'polypeptide(L)'
;MILKSTLDEVSDNSFYTIVGDRIQGSYIPAASAGSASGGTTTGSVLSVTAGGIIINLVLDAAAQAAPASFKSGLQQAVAILAANITDKITVNINIDYSGTGGGAAAGPDSGLYENYSWVHSELVNHASPGDTAFDSLPSGAAIQGQSNVAVWNAQLKLWGVIGANDTTTDDASAYFSTDINSNLLVGVALHELTHAMGRVPYGSAPDVFDFYRFTSPGVHLFSGAQTAPAAYFSLDGGNIKLADYGQSSDPSDFLNSGVQGSNDPFNEYYTGSTSQQLSAVDLKQLDALGFHLTTSTSLTSNNLEPAGSGWVAAIKQDFNGDGHDDILWLQPSTGDGKIAYLSDGTVTSWTQFSTPGQGWVAIGHGDYNHDGNTDILWQNQSTGQAEESLLSAGQITATFSFGVMDPAWQLISSGDFNGDGTDDMLWRNTATGEGMEWFLQNGYATSWMKFGVMTPSWKVASTVDLNHDGTTDILWQNTSTGEGIEWFCNNGFAVAWQKFGTIGPGWDVVATADFNADGRVDLLWQNQTSGRLVEWFVNDQGLAFDWKDLGTPSDARWKVAGILDLHAANGPTILMQNAATGITTEISSTLAGAAYSLASPSAPSSAVQSSVASGQSSAVGASAVNSATSQNLADGHLESISSSQGHDIVAHPAHHDFMLL
;
A
#
# COMPACT_ATOMS: atom_id res chain seq x y z
N MET A 1 20.80 -39.14 -40.25
CA MET A 1 20.22 -38.78 -41.56
C MET A 1 18.68 -38.75 -41.54
N ILE A 2 18.01 -38.78 -40.37
CA ILE A 2 16.54 -38.73 -40.22
C ILE A 2 16.16 -37.58 -39.25
N LEU A 3 16.84 -36.44 -39.39
CA LEU A 3 16.66 -35.22 -38.57
C LEU A 3 16.85 -33.95 -39.44
N LYS A 4 16.64 -34.08 -40.75
CA LYS A 4 16.88 -33.00 -41.72
C LYS A 4 15.79 -32.85 -42.78
N SER A 5 14.66 -33.54 -42.62
CA SER A 5 13.57 -33.57 -43.60
C SER A 5 12.26 -32.94 -43.10
N THR A 6 12.26 -32.33 -41.92
CA THR A 6 11.09 -31.64 -41.32
C THR A 6 11.26 -30.12 -41.21
N LEU A 7 12.47 -29.60 -41.47
CA LEU A 7 12.72 -28.15 -41.56
C LEU A 7 12.47 -27.62 -42.98
N ASP A 8 12.76 -28.43 -44.01
CA ASP A 8 12.62 -28.03 -45.41
C ASP A 8 11.14 -28.01 -45.91
N GLU A 9 10.18 -28.54 -45.14
CA GLU A 9 8.73 -28.46 -45.46
C GLU A 9 8.01 -27.26 -44.81
N VAL A 10 8.66 -26.54 -43.88
CA VAL A 10 8.05 -25.35 -43.21
C VAL A 10 8.49 -24.04 -43.89
N SER A 11 9.65 -24.02 -44.55
CA SER A 11 10.23 -22.82 -45.17
C SER A 11 9.52 -22.30 -46.42
N ASP A 12 8.51 -23.01 -46.94
CA ASP A 12 7.76 -22.64 -48.15
C ASP A 12 6.29 -22.22 -47.81
N ASN A 13 5.97 -22.07 -46.52
CA ASN A 13 4.66 -21.64 -46.05
C ASN A 13 4.73 -20.21 -45.50
N SER A 14 4.04 -19.25 -46.14
CA SER A 14 4.12 -17.81 -45.86
C SER A 14 3.45 -17.35 -44.55
N PHE A 15 3.41 -18.23 -43.54
CA PHE A 15 2.66 -18.07 -42.29
C PHE A 15 3.53 -18.16 -41.03
N TYR A 16 4.83 -18.44 -41.16
CA TYR A 16 5.75 -18.59 -40.05
C TYR A 16 7.11 -17.96 -40.36
N THR A 17 7.72 -17.29 -39.38
CA THR A 17 9.11 -16.81 -39.45
C THR A 17 9.94 -17.56 -38.41
N ILE A 18 11.22 -17.84 -38.73
CA ILE A 18 12.16 -18.44 -37.78
C ILE A 18 13.05 -17.33 -37.22
N VAL A 19 13.02 -17.14 -35.89
CA VAL A 19 13.92 -16.26 -35.15
C VAL A 19 14.60 -17.08 -34.06
N GLY A 20 15.93 -17.20 -34.14
CA GLY A 20 16.68 -18.17 -33.34
C GLY A 20 16.28 -19.61 -33.67
N ASP A 21 16.06 -20.42 -32.64
CA ASP A 21 15.66 -21.84 -32.77
C ASP A 21 14.13 -22.04 -32.74
N ARG A 22 13.32 -20.96 -32.77
CA ARG A 22 11.85 -21.00 -32.64
C ARG A 22 11.12 -20.64 -33.94
N ILE A 23 10.00 -21.32 -34.19
CA ILE A 23 9.01 -20.96 -35.21
C ILE A 23 8.02 -19.97 -34.57
N GLN A 24 8.02 -18.72 -35.02
CA GLN A 24 7.10 -17.65 -34.58
C GLN A 24 5.85 -17.59 -35.47
N GLY A 25 4.74 -17.12 -34.88
CA GLY A 25 3.45 -16.96 -35.56
C GLY A 25 3.40 -15.82 -36.59
N SER A 26 2.20 -15.58 -37.11
CA SER A 26 1.97 -14.51 -38.09
C SER A 26 2.04 -13.12 -37.44
N TYR A 27 2.61 -12.17 -38.17
CA TYR A 27 2.54 -10.74 -37.88
C TYR A 27 1.08 -10.26 -37.86
N ILE A 28 0.76 -9.38 -36.91
CA ILE A 28 -0.55 -8.73 -36.78
C ILE A 28 -0.46 -7.31 -37.33
N PRO A 29 -1.27 -6.94 -38.34
CA PRO A 29 -1.38 -5.55 -38.79
C PRO A 29 -2.22 -4.71 -37.81
N ALA A 30 -1.82 -3.45 -37.65
CA ALA A 30 -2.38 -2.42 -36.78
C ALA A 30 -3.85 -2.57 -36.39
N ALA A 31 -4.13 -2.39 -35.09
CA ALA A 31 -5.48 -2.31 -34.55
C ALA A 31 -6.27 -1.16 -35.19
N SER A 32 -7.57 -1.36 -35.40
CA SER A 32 -8.40 -0.45 -36.20
C SER A 32 -8.86 0.81 -35.44
N ALA A 33 -7.91 1.56 -34.87
CA ALA A 33 -8.13 2.80 -34.13
C ALA A 33 -7.46 4.00 -34.83
N GLY A 34 -8.03 4.40 -35.98
CA GLY A 34 -7.63 5.61 -36.71
C GLY A 34 -6.31 5.49 -37.49
N SER A 35 -6.37 5.37 -38.82
CA SER A 35 -5.16 5.26 -39.65
C SER A 35 -4.31 6.54 -39.64
N ALA A 36 -3.28 6.58 -38.81
CA ALA A 36 -2.11 7.40 -39.06
C ALA A 36 -1.50 6.98 -40.41
N SER A 37 -1.15 7.95 -41.28
CA SER A 37 -0.63 7.62 -42.60
C SER A 37 0.79 7.08 -42.49
N GLY A 38 0.99 5.79 -42.77
CA GLY A 38 2.31 5.15 -42.75
C GLY A 38 3.35 5.92 -43.56
N GLY A 39 4.26 6.58 -42.84
CA GLY A 39 5.26 7.50 -43.38
C GLY A 39 6.53 7.42 -42.56
N THR A 40 7.66 7.18 -43.23
CA THR A 40 8.96 6.87 -42.63
C THR A 40 9.45 7.92 -41.62
N THR A 41 9.32 7.61 -40.33
CA THR A 41 10.32 7.83 -39.25
C THR A 41 11.33 8.98 -39.44
N THR A 42 10.84 10.20 -39.63
CA THR A 42 11.63 11.44 -39.56
C THR A 42 10.91 12.55 -38.79
N GLY A 43 10.28 12.17 -37.68
CA GLY A 43 9.70 13.07 -36.69
C GLY A 43 10.73 13.54 -35.64
N SER A 44 10.49 14.69 -35.00
CA SER A 44 11.19 15.02 -33.75
C SER A 44 10.64 14.15 -32.62
N VAL A 45 11.50 13.54 -31.81
CA VAL A 45 11.08 12.69 -30.70
C VAL A 45 10.91 13.52 -29.43
N LEU A 46 9.76 13.39 -28.75
CA LEU A 46 9.62 13.73 -27.34
C LEU A 46 9.78 12.45 -26.52
N SER A 47 10.91 12.30 -25.84
CA SER A 47 11.17 11.20 -24.91
C SER A 47 11.01 11.68 -23.48
N VAL A 48 10.38 10.86 -22.64
CA VAL A 48 10.51 10.96 -21.17
C VAL A 48 10.92 9.60 -20.63
N THR A 49 11.77 9.62 -19.61
CA THR A 49 12.27 8.43 -18.92
C THR A 49 12.14 8.63 -17.41
N ALA A 50 11.40 7.75 -16.77
CA ALA A 50 11.31 7.58 -15.32
C ALA A 50 10.99 6.11 -15.05
N GLY A 51 11.24 5.61 -13.84
CA GLY A 51 11.02 4.20 -13.43
C GLY A 51 11.95 3.16 -14.08
N GLY A 52 12.15 3.26 -15.40
CA GLY A 52 12.94 2.38 -16.25
C GLY A 52 12.51 2.48 -17.71
N ILE A 53 11.23 2.82 -17.95
CA ILE A 53 10.62 2.88 -19.27
C ILE A 53 10.98 4.16 -20.02
N ILE A 54 11.10 4.02 -21.35
CA ILE A 54 11.22 5.12 -22.28
C ILE A 54 10.00 5.11 -23.19
N ILE A 55 9.21 6.17 -23.18
CA ILE A 55 8.13 6.35 -24.13
C ILE A 55 8.53 7.50 -25.06
N ASN A 56 8.68 7.16 -26.35
CA ASN A 56 9.09 8.04 -27.43
C ASN A 56 7.86 8.45 -28.23
N LEU A 57 7.48 9.72 -28.16
CA LEU A 57 6.45 10.26 -29.05
C LEU A 57 7.12 10.77 -30.34
N VAL A 58 6.90 10.07 -31.45
CA VAL A 58 7.42 10.41 -32.77
C VAL A 58 6.44 11.37 -33.44
N LEU A 59 6.73 12.66 -33.38
CA LEU A 59 5.81 13.69 -33.85
C LEU A 59 5.83 13.83 -35.39
N ASP A 60 4.66 13.76 -36.03
CA ASP A 60 4.50 14.15 -37.44
C ASP A 60 4.79 15.65 -37.67
N ALA A 61 4.75 16.11 -38.91
CA ALA A 61 4.99 17.51 -39.25
C ALA A 61 3.96 18.48 -38.62
N ALA A 62 2.70 18.06 -38.47
CA ALA A 62 1.64 18.86 -37.84
C ALA A 62 1.81 18.90 -36.31
N ALA A 63 2.09 17.77 -35.66
CA ALA A 63 2.38 17.67 -34.24
C ALA A 63 3.65 18.44 -33.84
N GLN A 64 4.67 18.47 -34.72
CA GLN A 64 5.83 19.35 -34.57
C GLN A 64 5.44 20.83 -34.60
N ALA A 65 4.57 21.24 -35.53
CA ALA A 65 4.08 22.61 -35.67
C ALA A 65 3.02 23.01 -34.62
N ALA A 66 2.48 22.04 -33.87
CA ALA A 66 1.42 22.23 -32.89
C ALA A 66 1.76 23.25 -31.78
N PRO A 67 0.74 23.80 -31.09
CA PRO A 67 0.94 24.69 -29.94
C PRO A 67 1.87 24.09 -28.88
N ALA A 68 2.60 24.95 -28.16
CA ALA A 68 3.48 24.50 -27.08
C ALA A 68 2.71 23.78 -25.96
N SER A 69 1.46 24.18 -25.71
CA SER A 69 0.55 23.50 -24.78
C SER A 69 0.22 22.08 -25.20
N PHE A 70 0.14 21.78 -26.51
CA PHE A 70 -0.09 20.42 -26.99
C PHE A 70 1.07 19.50 -26.61
N LYS A 71 2.27 19.88 -27.04
CA LYS A 71 3.51 19.11 -26.76
C LYS A 71 3.81 19.00 -25.26
N SER A 72 3.51 20.04 -24.47
CA SER A 72 3.68 20.01 -23.01
C SER A 72 2.68 19.07 -22.33
N GLY A 73 1.42 19.03 -22.78
CA GLY A 73 0.41 18.12 -22.24
C GLY A 73 0.72 16.66 -22.55
N LEU A 74 1.14 16.36 -23.79
CA LEU A 74 1.66 15.04 -24.16
C LEU A 74 2.86 14.65 -23.30
N GLN A 75 3.86 15.52 -23.19
CA GLN A 75 5.06 15.25 -22.39
C GLN A 75 4.73 15.01 -20.91
N GLN A 76 3.73 15.71 -20.36
CA GLN A 76 3.26 15.51 -18.99
C GLN A 76 2.54 14.16 -18.81
N ALA A 77 1.69 13.75 -19.76
CA ALA A 77 1.03 12.45 -19.71
C ALA A 77 2.04 11.30 -19.77
N VAL A 78 3.04 11.41 -20.66
CA VAL A 78 4.14 10.44 -20.73
C VAL A 78 4.97 10.44 -19.43
N ALA A 79 5.22 11.61 -18.83
CA ALA A 79 5.93 11.68 -17.56
C ALA A 79 5.16 10.99 -16.42
N ILE A 80 3.82 11.04 -16.41
CA ILE A 80 2.98 10.33 -15.45
C ILE A 80 3.05 8.82 -15.70
N LEU A 81 2.91 8.36 -16.95
CA LEU A 81 3.02 6.93 -17.30
C LEU A 81 4.39 6.37 -16.92
N ALA A 82 5.47 7.04 -17.33
CA ALA A 82 6.83 6.61 -17.02
C ALA A 82 7.14 6.69 -15.52
N ALA A 83 6.55 7.63 -14.77
CA ALA A 83 6.70 7.68 -13.32
C ALA A 83 5.98 6.52 -12.60
N ASN A 84 5.07 5.82 -13.26
CA ASN A 84 4.31 4.70 -12.71
C ASN A 84 4.72 3.32 -13.24
N ILE A 85 5.69 3.22 -14.15
CA ILE A 85 6.10 1.95 -14.80
C ILE A 85 7.61 1.76 -14.73
N THR A 86 8.07 0.59 -14.29
CA THR A 86 9.48 0.25 -14.05
C THR A 86 10.17 -0.49 -15.19
N ASP A 87 9.42 -0.99 -16.17
CA ASP A 87 9.91 -1.81 -17.28
C ASP A 87 10.98 -1.13 -18.11
N LYS A 88 12.11 -1.80 -18.35
CA LYS A 88 13.26 -1.21 -19.05
C LYS A 88 13.18 -1.35 -20.58
N ILE A 89 12.03 -0.93 -21.14
CA ILE A 89 11.72 -0.99 -22.56
C ILE A 89 11.55 0.40 -23.18
N THR A 90 11.67 0.48 -24.50
CA THR A 90 11.32 1.66 -25.31
C THR A 90 10.07 1.40 -26.14
N VAL A 91 9.00 2.16 -25.88
CA VAL A 91 7.76 2.17 -26.67
C VAL A 91 7.75 3.42 -27.56
N ASN A 92 7.62 3.23 -28.87
CA ASN A 92 7.62 4.30 -29.86
C ASN A 92 6.22 4.49 -30.43
N ILE A 93 5.63 5.66 -30.15
CA ILE A 93 4.25 5.99 -30.51
C ILE A 93 4.25 7.13 -31.53
N ASN A 94 3.75 6.85 -32.74
CA ASN A 94 3.58 7.86 -33.79
C ASN A 94 2.44 8.82 -33.43
N ILE A 95 2.68 10.14 -33.44
CA ILE A 95 1.67 11.15 -33.09
C ILE A 95 1.27 11.97 -34.31
N ASP A 96 -0.02 11.88 -34.68
CA ASP A 96 -0.68 12.80 -35.61
C ASP A 96 -1.46 13.89 -34.86
N TYR A 97 -1.38 15.13 -35.36
CA TYR A 97 -2.14 16.26 -34.84
C TYR A 97 -2.88 16.98 -35.97
N SER A 98 -4.06 16.47 -36.31
CA SER A 98 -4.88 16.99 -37.41
C SER A 98 -6.37 17.02 -37.07
N GLY A 99 -7.24 17.35 -38.02
CA GLY A 99 -8.71 17.34 -37.82
C GLY A 99 -9.27 18.30 -36.75
N THR A 100 -10.58 18.21 -36.53
CA THR A 100 -11.37 18.99 -35.56
C THR A 100 -12.58 18.17 -35.09
N GLY A 101 -13.03 18.38 -33.87
CA GLY A 101 -14.16 17.69 -33.23
C GLY A 101 -13.88 17.26 -31.79
N GLY A 102 -12.71 17.59 -31.22
CA GLY A 102 -12.29 17.23 -29.88
C GLY A 102 -11.89 15.76 -29.67
N GLY A 103 -12.16 14.88 -30.63
CA GLY A 103 -11.82 13.45 -30.51
C GLY A 103 -10.32 13.18 -30.53
N ALA A 104 -9.93 12.10 -29.87
CA ALA A 104 -8.64 11.44 -30.04
C ALA A 104 -8.89 9.94 -30.30
N ALA A 105 -7.86 9.21 -30.73
CA ALA A 105 -7.89 7.76 -30.91
C ALA A 105 -6.47 7.22 -30.99
N ALA A 106 -6.22 6.02 -30.48
CA ALA A 106 -4.91 5.37 -30.52
C ALA A 106 -5.01 3.86 -30.49
N GLY A 107 -3.94 3.18 -30.89
CA GLY A 107 -3.85 1.72 -30.82
C GLY A 107 -2.49 1.17 -31.21
N PRO A 108 -2.23 -0.11 -30.92
CA PRO A 108 -0.99 -0.77 -31.30
C PRO A 108 -0.92 -1.01 -32.82
N ASP A 109 0.24 -0.72 -33.40
CA ASP A 109 0.49 -0.80 -34.85
C ASP A 109 1.01 -2.19 -35.27
N SER A 110 1.67 -2.89 -34.34
CA SER A 110 2.42 -4.12 -34.58
C SER A 110 2.29 -5.12 -33.43
N GLY A 111 2.23 -6.40 -33.78
CA GLY A 111 2.21 -7.51 -32.80
C GLY A 111 2.40 -8.87 -33.46
N LEU A 112 2.36 -9.92 -32.62
CA LEU A 112 2.45 -11.32 -33.04
C LEU A 112 1.25 -12.12 -32.52
N TYR A 113 0.83 -13.10 -33.30
CA TYR A 113 -0.08 -14.13 -32.84
C TYR A 113 0.69 -15.25 -32.13
N GLU A 114 0.35 -15.49 -30.87
CA GLU A 114 1.04 -16.40 -29.97
C GLU A 114 0.08 -17.38 -29.28
N ASN A 115 0.58 -18.52 -28.81
CA ASN A 115 -0.28 -19.53 -28.20
C ASN A 115 -0.72 -19.14 -26.79
N TYR A 116 -1.99 -19.35 -26.43
CA TYR A 116 -2.52 -19.00 -25.11
C TYR A 116 -1.71 -19.57 -23.95
N SER A 117 -1.30 -20.85 -23.99
CA SER A 117 -0.51 -21.43 -22.87
C SER A 117 0.87 -20.80 -22.72
N TRP A 118 1.43 -20.27 -23.81
CA TRP A 118 2.68 -19.54 -23.77
C TRP A 118 2.46 -18.12 -23.23
N VAL A 119 1.46 -17.37 -23.72
CA VAL A 119 1.13 -16.03 -23.21
C VAL A 119 0.78 -16.07 -21.72
N HIS A 120 0.01 -17.07 -21.28
CA HIS A 120 -0.26 -17.34 -19.86
C HIS A 120 1.03 -17.54 -19.07
N SER A 121 1.96 -18.35 -19.60
CA SER A 121 3.25 -18.57 -18.92
C SER A 121 4.14 -17.33 -18.90
N GLU A 122 4.14 -16.49 -19.94
CA GLU A 122 4.92 -15.25 -19.93
C GLU A 122 4.35 -14.25 -18.92
N LEU A 123 3.02 -14.08 -18.86
CA LEU A 123 2.35 -13.25 -17.85
C LEU A 123 2.69 -13.69 -16.42
N VAL A 124 2.59 -14.99 -16.12
CA VAL A 124 2.90 -15.52 -14.78
C VAL A 124 4.40 -15.48 -14.46
N ASN A 125 5.28 -15.81 -15.42
CA ASN A 125 6.74 -15.82 -15.18
C ASN A 125 7.36 -14.42 -15.12
N HIS A 126 6.72 -13.42 -15.75
CA HIS A 126 7.10 -12.02 -15.73
C HIS A 126 6.14 -11.17 -14.87
N ALA A 127 5.43 -11.80 -13.93
CA ALA A 127 4.69 -11.08 -12.90
C ALA A 127 5.66 -10.40 -11.91
N SER A 128 5.23 -9.30 -11.30
CA SER A 128 5.94 -8.76 -10.14
C SER A 128 5.91 -9.77 -8.99
N PRO A 129 6.95 -9.90 -8.14
CA PRO A 129 6.86 -10.75 -6.95
C PRO A 129 5.67 -10.33 -6.06
N GLY A 130 4.77 -11.27 -5.75
CA GLY A 130 3.53 -11.01 -5.00
C GLY A 130 2.33 -10.57 -5.85
N ASP A 131 2.51 -10.31 -7.15
CA ASP A 131 1.41 -10.05 -8.07
C ASP A 131 0.65 -11.35 -8.40
N THR A 132 -0.66 -11.31 -8.17
CA THR A 132 -1.61 -12.41 -8.34
C THR A 132 -2.63 -12.14 -9.44
N ALA A 133 -2.49 -11.03 -10.20
CA ALA A 133 -3.41 -10.64 -11.28
C ALA A 133 -3.60 -11.74 -12.34
N PHE A 134 -2.60 -12.59 -12.52
CA PHE A 134 -2.56 -13.66 -13.52
C PHE A 134 -3.04 -15.03 -13.00
N ASP A 135 -3.15 -15.21 -11.68
CA ASP A 135 -3.42 -16.52 -11.05
C ASP A 135 -4.81 -17.08 -11.38
N SER A 136 -5.77 -16.20 -11.66
CA SER A 136 -7.14 -16.59 -11.99
C SER A 136 -7.30 -17.06 -13.44
N LEU A 137 -6.29 -16.90 -14.29
CA LEU A 137 -6.34 -17.27 -15.69
C LEU A 137 -6.31 -18.80 -15.86
N PRO A 138 -7.17 -19.41 -16.71
CA PRO A 138 -7.26 -20.86 -16.84
C PRO A 138 -5.96 -21.54 -17.29
N SER A 139 -5.35 -22.35 -16.43
CA SER A 139 -4.19 -23.18 -16.81
C SER A 139 -4.57 -24.22 -17.89
N GLY A 140 -4.10 -24.01 -19.12
CA GLY A 140 -4.42 -24.88 -20.26
C GLY A 140 -3.97 -24.33 -21.61
N ALA A 141 -4.23 -25.09 -22.67
CA ALA A 141 -3.84 -24.74 -24.05
C ALA A 141 -4.75 -23.70 -24.74
N ALA A 142 -5.87 -23.32 -24.11
CA ALA A 142 -6.85 -22.39 -24.65
C ALA A 142 -7.73 -21.77 -23.55
N ILE A 143 -8.13 -20.52 -23.73
CA ILE A 143 -9.10 -19.79 -22.90
C ILE A 143 -10.46 -19.74 -23.61
N GLN A 144 -11.49 -20.34 -23.00
CA GLN A 144 -12.83 -20.50 -23.59
C GLN A 144 -12.84 -21.02 -25.06
N GLY A 145 -11.87 -21.86 -25.41
CA GLY A 145 -11.70 -22.43 -26.76
C GLY A 145 -10.76 -21.64 -27.69
N GLN A 146 -10.34 -20.44 -27.31
CA GLN A 146 -9.35 -19.63 -28.02
C GLN A 146 -7.93 -20.07 -27.65
N SER A 147 -7.17 -20.56 -28.62
CA SER A 147 -5.79 -21.05 -28.43
C SER A 147 -4.72 -20.11 -28.99
N ASN A 148 -5.15 -19.02 -29.64
CA ASN A 148 -4.30 -18.06 -30.34
C ASN A 148 -4.65 -16.66 -29.84
N VAL A 149 -3.64 -15.91 -29.43
CA VAL A 149 -3.76 -14.64 -28.71
C VAL A 149 -2.96 -13.58 -29.45
N ALA A 150 -3.52 -12.39 -29.61
CA ALA A 150 -2.79 -11.23 -30.11
C ALA A 150 -1.94 -10.61 -29.00
N VAL A 151 -0.64 -10.44 -29.25
CA VAL A 151 0.30 -9.83 -28.31
C VAL A 151 0.98 -8.65 -29.00
N TRP A 152 0.89 -7.46 -28.40
CA TRP A 152 1.40 -6.23 -29.00
C TRP A 152 2.88 -6.03 -28.76
N ASN A 153 3.54 -5.25 -29.61
CA ASN A 153 4.97 -4.99 -29.51
C ASN A 153 5.43 -4.50 -28.13
N ALA A 154 4.63 -3.67 -27.44
CA ALA A 154 4.93 -3.24 -26.08
C ALA A 154 5.10 -4.45 -25.15
N GLN A 155 4.17 -5.41 -25.18
CA GLN A 155 4.19 -6.63 -24.38
C GLN A 155 5.29 -7.61 -24.81
N LEU A 156 5.52 -7.76 -26.12
CA LEU A 156 6.63 -8.55 -26.65
C LEU A 156 8.00 -8.02 -26.21
N LYS A 157 8.12 -6.71 -25.92
CA LYS A 157 9.33 -6.11 -25.35
C LYS A 157 9.47 -6.38 -23.85
N LEU A 158 8.37 -6.42 -23.08
CA LEU A 158 8.36 -6.77 -21.65
C LEU A 158 8.96 -8.16 -21.43
N TRP A 159 8.54 -9.14 -22.24
CA TRP A 159 8.99 -10.53 -22.17
C TRP A 159 10.27 -10.81 -22.98
N GLY A 160 10.92 -9.77 -23.52
CA GLY A 160 12.19 -9.88 -24.26
C GLY A 160 12.12 -10.68 -25.57
N VAL A 161 10.92 -10.92 -26.12
CA VAL A 161 10.66 -11.69 -27.34
C VAL A 161 11.12 -10.92 -28.58
N ILE A 162 10.93 -9.61 -28.54
CA ILE A 162 11.62 -8.64 -29.41
C ILE A 162 12.51 -7.75 -28.54
N GLY A 163 13.52 -7.13 -29.13
CA GLY A 163 14.49 -6.33 -28.37
C GLY A 163 13.81 -5.18 -27.63
N ALA A 164 14.18 -4.96 -26.36
CA ALA A 164 13.59 -3.91 -25.52
C ALA A 164 13.64 -2.50 -26.16
N ASN A 165 14.60 -2.25 -27.06
CA ASN A 165 14.75 -1.00 -27.82
C ASN A 165 14.60 -1.20 -29.34
N ASP A 166 13.85 -2.22 -29.77
CA ASP A 166 13.61 -2.48 -31.20
C ASP A 166 12.80 -1.35 -31.85
N THR A 167 13.21 -0.97 -33.06
CA THR A 167 12.61 0.10 -33.88
C THR A 167 12.43 -0.36 -35.34
N THR A 168 12.38 -1.68 -35.60
CA THR A 168 12.22 -2.24 -36.95
C THR A 168 10.77 -2.14 -37.45
N THR A 169 9.83 -2.07 -36.50
CA THR A 169 8.41 -1.80 -36.69
C THR A 169 7.98 -0.73 -35.69
N ASP A 170 7.03 0.12 -36.07
CA ASP A 170 6.42 1.07 -35.13
C ASP A 170 5.57 0.31 -34.11
N ASP A 171 5.62 0.70 -32.83
CA ASP A 171 4.93 -0.05 -31.78
C ASP A 171 3.43 0.30 -31.76
N ALA A 172 3.11 1.59 -31.94
CA ALA A 172 1.75 2.12 -31.89
C ALA A 172 1.61 3.49 -32.56
N SER A 173 0.36 3.90 -32.79
CA SER A 173 0.02 5.24 -33.26
C SER A 173 -1.11 5.88 -32.44
N ALA A 174 -1.13 7.22 -32.41
CA ALA A 174 -2.14 8.02 -31.73
C ALA A 174 -2.45 9.31 -32.52
N TYR A 175 -3.73 9.62 -32.64
CA TYR A 175 -4.30 10.79 -33.31
C TYR A 175 -4.95 11.71 -32.27
N PHE A 176 -4.70 13.02 -32.38
CA PHE A 176 -5.30 14.03 -31.51
C PHE A 176 -5.89 15.19 -32.33
N SER A 177 -7.19 15.48 -32.14
CA SER A 177 -7.85 16.61 -32.83
C SER A 177 -7.27 17.97 -32.45
N THR A 178 -7.15 18.89 -33.41
CA THR A 178 -6.51 20.20 -33.18
C THR A 178 -7.25 21.13 -32.21
N ASP A 179 -8.50 20.83 -31.87
CA ASP A 179 -9.39 21.59 -31.00
C ASP A 179 -9.63 20.95 -29.62
N ILE A 180 -8.85 19.94 -29.22
CA ILE A 180 -8.83 19.43 -27.84
C ILE A 180 -8.46 20.57 -26.88
N ASN A 181 -9.26 20.71 -25.82
CA ASN A 181 -9.00 21.71 -24.78
C ASN A 181 -7.69 21.40 -24.05
N SER A 182 -6.73 22.32 -24.10
CA SER A 182 -5.40 22.15 -23.48
C SER A 182 -5.43 21.86 -21.98
N ASN A 183 -6.51 22.23 -21.28
CA ASN A 183 -6.67 21.94 -19.85
C ASN A 183 -7.08 20.50 -19.54
N LEU A 184 -7.51 19.74 -20.56
CA LEU A 184 -7.92 18.34 -20.46
C LEU A 184 -6.91 17.38 -21.09
N LEU A 185 -5.95 17.91 -21.86
CA LEU A 185 -5.08 17.17 -22.75
C LEU A 185 -4.20 16.12 -22.05
N VAL A 186 -3.79 16.33 -20.80
CA VAL A 186 -3.00 15.31 -20.08
C VAL A 186 -3.86 14.08 -19.84
N GLY A 187 -5.10 14.26 -19.36
CA GLY A 187 -6.06 13.17 -19.17
C GLY A 187 -6.41 12.45 -20.47
N VAL A 188 -6.68 13.19 -21.55
CA VAL A 188 -6.92 12.61 -22.88
C VAL A 188 -5.68 11.87 -23.39
N ALA A 189 -4.46 12.38 -23.16
CA ALA A 189 -3.24 11.69 -23.57
C ALA A 189 -2.94 10.46 -22.70
N LEU A 190 -3.28 10.44 -21.41
CA LEU A 190 -3.22 9.23 -20.57
C LEU A 190 -4.16 8.14 -21.10
N HIS A 191 -5.37 8.53 -21.53
CA HIS A 191 -6.34 7.64 -22.14
C HIS A 191 -5.79 7.00 -23.43
N GLU A 192 -5.34 7.81 -24.38
CA GLU A 192 -4.91 7.34 -25.71
C GLU A 192 -3.56 6.62 -25.71
N LEU A 193 -2.57 7.13 -24.97
CA LEU A 193 -1.25 6.51 -24.95
C LEU A 193 -1.30 5.11 -24.31
N THR A 194 -2.29 4.81 -23.48
CA THR A 194 -2.49 3.47 -22.91
C THR A 194 -3.26 2.54 -23.84
N HIS A 195 -4.20 3.04 -24.67
CA HIS A 195 -4.72 2.29 -25.82
C HIS A 195 -3.58 1.86 -26.75
N ALA A 196 -2.69 2.79 -27.11
CA ALA A 196 -1.47 2.51 -27.88
C ALA A 196 -0.57 1.45 -27.23
N MET A 197 -0.51 1.37 -25.90
CA MET A 197 0.25 0.37 -25.16
C MET A 197 -0.45 -1.00 -25.03
N GLY A 198 -1.64 -1.17 -25.60
CA GLY A 198 -2.37 -2.44 -25.66
C GLY A 198 -3.69 -2.48 -24.89
N ARG A 199 -4.17 -1.36 -24.33
CA ARG A 199 -5.47 -1.26 -23.62
C ARG A 199 -6.70 -1.30 -24.55
N VAL A 200 -6.63 -1.98 -25.70
CA VAL A 200 -7.70 -1.97 -26.72
C VAL A 200 -7.89 -3.38 -27.33
N PRO A 201 -9.12 -3.91 -27.43
CA PRO A 201 -9.38 -5.27 -27.90
C PRO A 201 -9.39 -5.39 -29.43
N TYR A 202 -8.77 -6.45 -29.98
CA TYR A 202 -8.60 -6.62 -31.43
C TYR A 202 -9.40 -7.78 -32.04
N GLY A 203 -10.43 -7.41 -32.81
CA GLY A 203 -11.10 -8.33 -33.72
C GLY A 203 -11.91 -9.41 -32.99
N SER A 204 -11.64 -10.68 -33.31
CA SER A 204 -12.39 -11.86 -32.82
C SER A 204 -11.52 -12.95 -32.19
N ALA A 205 -10.22 -12.71 -32.07
CA ALA A 205 -9.30 -13.52 -31.27
C ALA A 205 -8.91 -12.66 -30.06
N PRO A 206 -8.75 -13.24 -28.86
CA PRO A 206 -8.39 -12.45 -27.69
C PRO A 206 -6.99 -11.85 -27.85
N ASP A 207 -6.78 -10.71 -27.22
CA ASP A 207 -5.47 -10.23 -26.79
C ASP A 207 -5.35 -10.35 -25.26
N VAL A 208 -4.25 -9.82 -24.71
CA VAL A 208 -4.02 -9.78 -23.26
C VAL A 208 -5.08 -8.93 -22.53
N PHE A 209 -5.58 -7.84 -23.15
CA PHE A 209 -6.60 -6.99 -22.53
C PHE A 209 -7.92 -7.75 -22.35
N ASP A 210 -8.32 -8.50 -23.38
CA ASP A 210 -9.51 -9.34 -23.40
C ASP A 210 -9.56 -10.41 -22.28
N PHE A 211 -8.44 -10.77 -21.65
CA PHE A 211 -8.39 -11.71 -20.52
C PHE A 211 -9.05 -11.19 -19.23
N TYR A 212 -9.26 -9.87 -19.10
CA TYR A 212 -9.77 -9.28 -17.85
C TYR A 212 -11.18 -8.68 -17.99
N ARG A 213 -11.82 -8.93 -19.15
CA ARG A 213 -13.15 -8.41 -19.49
C ARG A 213 -14.19 -9.49 -19.28
N PHE A 214 -15.05 -9.33 -18.29
CA PHE A 214 -16.06 -10.33 -17.93
C PHE A 214 -17.48 -9.83 -18.15
N THR A 215 -18.37 -10.70 -18.64
CA THR A 215 -19.83 -10.46 -18.59
C THR A 215 -20.47 -11.06 -17.34
N SER A 216 -19.80 -12.04 -16.74
CA SER A 216 -20.16 -12.73 -15.49
C SER A 216 -18.96 -13.55 -15.00
N PRO A 217 -18.92 -14.03 -13.73
CA PRO A 217 -17.83 -14.89 -13.25
C PRO A 217 -17.56 -16.07 -14.19
N GLY A 218 -16.28 -16.27 -14.54
CA GLY A 218 -15.81 -17.31 -15.46
C GLY A 218 -16.16 -17.11 -16.95
N VAL A 219 -16.79 -15.99 -17.34
CA VAL A 219 -17.22 -15.72 -18.72
C VAL A 219 -16.57 -14.44 -19.26
N HIS A 220 -15.61 -14.62 -20.16
CA HIS A 220 -14.85 -13.54 -20.77
C HIS A 220 -15.58 -12.95 -21.98
N LEU A 221 -15.27 -11.70 -22.33
CA LEU A 221 -15.76 -11.01 -23.51
C LEU A 221 -14.63 -10.81 -24.51
N PHE A 222 -14.60 -11.65 -25.56
CA PHE A 222 -13.66 -11.50 -26.67
C PHE A 222 -14.34 -10.78 -27.84
N SER A 223 -14.24 -9.46 -27.86
CA SER A 223 -14.94 -8.61 -28.83
C SER A 223 -14.33 -7.22 -28.96
N GLY A 224 -13.76 -6.92 -30.13
CA GLY A 224 -13.40 -5.57 -30.58
C GLY A 224 -14.54 -4.78 -31.24
N ALA A 225 -15.80 -5.22 -31.12
CA ALA A 225 -16.94 -4.49 -31.68
C ALA A 225 -17.25 -3.21 -30.88
N GLN A 226 -17.43 -2.10 -31.60
CA GLN A 226 -17.93 -0.83 -31.05
C GLN A 226 -19.32 -1.02 -30.42
N THR A 227 -19.51 -0.46 -29.23
CA THR A 227 -20.57 -0.83 -28.26
C THR A 227 -20.51 -2.32 -27.86
N ALA A 228 -19.61 -2.64 -26.93
CA ALA A 228 -19.57 -3.95 -26.27
C ALA A 228 -20.88 -4.22 -25.50
N PRO A 229 -21.29 -5.50 -25.30
CA PRO A 229 -22.27 -5.81 -24.27
C PRO A 229 -21.72 -5.45 -22.89
N ALA A 230 -22.62 -5.19 -21.93
CA ALA A 230 -22.25 -4.85 -20.55
C ALA A 230 -21.22 -5.85 -19.99
N ALA A 231 -20.04 -5.34 -19.69
CA ALA A 231 -18.89 -6.08 -19.19
C ALA A 231 -18.13 -5.26 -18.16
N TYR A 232 -17.23 -5.90 -17.41
CA TYR A 232 -16.47 -5.27 -16.35
C TYR A 232 -15.04 -5.81 -16.27
N PHE A 233 -14.16 -4.96 -15.75
CA PHE A 233 -12.78 -5.30 -15.40
C PHE A 233 -12.74 -6.14 -14.13
N SER A 234 -11.94 -7.21 -14.13
CA SER A 234 -11.73 -8.09 -12.99
C SER A 234 -10.42 -8.87 -13.13
N LEU A 235 -9.76 -9.15 -12.00
CA LEU A 235 -8.50 -9.89 -11.93
C LEU A 235 -8.65 -11.29 -11.28
N ASP A 236 -9.83 -11.61 -10.75
CA ASP A 236 -10.08 -12.82 -9.96
C ASP A 236 -11.02 -13.81 -10.68
N GLY A 237 -10.95 -13.86 -12.01
CA GLY A 237 -11.81 -14.70 -12.84
C GLY A 237 -13.25 -14.17 -12.96
N GLY A 238 -13.46 -12.87 -12.69
CA GLY A 238 -14.75 -12.21 -12.83
C GLY A 238 -15.61 -12.20 -11.56
N ASN A 239 -15.06 -12.50 -10.37
CA ASN A 239 -15.82 -12.55 -9.13
C ASN A 239 -15.97 -11.14 -8.51
N ILE A 240 -14.87 -10.38 -8.39
CA ILE A 240 -14.85 -8.97 -7.99
C ILE A 240 -14.86 -8.09 -9.25
N LYS A 241 -15.80 -7.15 -9.26
CA LYS A 241 -15.89 -6.08 -10.25
C LYS A 241 -15.03 -4.89 -9.83
N LEU A 242 -14.01 -4.56 -10.62
CA LEU A 242 -13.09 -3.45 -10.38
C LEU A 242 -13.52 -2.15 -11.09
N ALA A 243 -14.08 -2.24 -12.30
CA ALA A 243 -14.73 -1.14 -13.01
C ALA A 243 -15.70 -1.69 -14.07
N ASP A 244 -16.73 -0.92 -14.43
CA ASP A 244 -17.63 -1.27 -15.53
C ASP A 244 -17.13 -0.66 -16.84
N TYR A 245 -17.08 -1.47 -17.91
CA TYR A 245 -16.72 -0.99 -19.25
C TYR A 245 -17.87 -0.28 -19.95
N GLY A 246 -17.50 0.71 -20.75
CA GLY A 246 -18.34 1.56 -21.57
C GLY A 246 -19.18 0.77 -22.57
N GLN A 247 -20.33 1.33 -22.89
CA GLN A 247 -21.27 0.78 -23.87
C GLN A 247 -21.60 1.78 -24.99
N SER A 248 -21.03 2.99 -24.92
CA SER A 248 -21.34 4.11 -25.82
C SER A 248 -20.16 4.55 -26.70
N SER A 249 -18.96 4.05 -26.40
CA SER A 249 -17.67 4.38 -27.04
C SER A 249 -16.91 3.08 -27.39
N ASP A 250 -15.58 3.14 -27.33
CA ASP A 250 -14.67 2.01 -27.42
C ASP A 250 -14.98 0.93 -26.36
N PRO A 251 -14.89 -0.37 -26.73
CA PRO A 251 -15.11 -1.50 -25.83
C PRO A 251 -14.17 -1.64 -24.61
N SER A 252 -13.13 -0.82 -24.47
CA SER A 252 -12.16 -0.84 -23.36
C SER A 252 -12.20 0.37 -22.42
N ASP A 253 -12.96 1.41 -22.79
CA ASP A 253 -13.19 2.58 -21.95
C ASP A 253 -14.03 2.21 -20.73
N PHE A 254 -13.91 2.92 -19.61
CA PHE A 254 -14.82 2.74 -18.46
C PHE A 254 -16.11 3.58 -18.60
N LEU A 255 -17.21 3.16 -17.97
CA LEU A 255 -18.40 4.01 -17.86
C LEU A 255 -18.11 5.23 -16.98
N ASN A 256 -18.46 6.45 -17.43
CA ASN A 256 -18.40 7.68 -16.61
C ASN A 256 -19.24 7.62 -15.31
N SER A 257 -20.06 6.60 -15.09
CA SER A 257 -20.78 6.36 -13.84
C SER A 257 -20.16 5.26 -12.96
N GLY A 258 -18.97 4.78 -13.30
CA GLY A 258 -18.26 3.71 -12.59
C GLY A 258 -17.61 4.15 -11.27
N VAL A 259 -17.00 3.19 -10.58
CA VAL A 259 -16.42 3.35 -9.24
C VAL A 259 -15.20 4.29 -9.21
N GLN A 260 -14.50 4.42 -10.33
CA GLN A 260 -13.40 5.35 -10.56
C GLN A 260 -13.86 6.82 -10.65
N GLY A 261 -15.17 7.04 -10.83
CA GLY A 261 -15.80 8.35 -10.86
C GLY A 261 -15.82 9.03 -12.23
N SER A 262 -16.65 10.06 -12.35
CA SER A 262 -17.05 10.64 -13.65
C SER A 262 -16.00 11.49 -14.36
N ASN A 263 -14.85 11.71 -13.72
CA ASN A 263 -13.74 12.51 -14.24
C ASN A 263 -12.48 11.67 -14.48
N ASP A 264 -12.49 10.37 -14.22
CA ASP A 264 -11.36 9.47 -14.49
C ASP A 264 -10.91 9.52 -15.96
N PRO A 265 -9.60 9.43 -16.27
CA PRO A 265 -9.10 9.57 -17.63
C PRO A 265 -9.47 8.39 -18.54
N PHE A 266 -9.68 7.18 -18.04
CA PHE A 266 -10.01 5.99 -18.85
C PHE A 266 -11.52 5.89 -19.19
N ASN A 267 -12.32 6.89 -18.81
CA ASN A 267 -13.75 6.93 -19.11
C ASN A 267 -14.09 7.11 -20.61
N GLU A 268 -15.27 6.60 -21.02
CA GLU A 268 -15.82 6.64 -22.40
C GLU A 268 -16.03 8.07 -22.94
N TYR A 269 -16.17 9.06 -22.05
CA TYR A 269 -16.14 10.47 -22.43
C TYR A 269 -15.30 11.29 -21.45
N TYR A 270 -14.31 12.02 -21.98
CA TYR A 270 -13.68 13.08 -21.20
C TYR A 270 -14.69 14.21 -20.93
N THR A 271 -14.69 14.74 -19.71
CA THR A 271 -15.56 15.84 -19.26
C THR A 271 -14.79 17.16 -19.16
N GLY A 272 -15.49 18.27 -18.93
CA GLY A 272 -14.87 19.57 -18.63
C GLY A 272 -14.03 19.61 -17.33
N SER A 273 -13.99 18.51 -16.57
CA SER A 273 -13.25 18.35 -15.31
C SER A 273 -12.42 17.05 -15.27
N THR A 274 -12.08 16.47 -16.42
CA THR A 274 -11.29 15.23 -16.53
C THR A 274 -9.99 15.33 -15.73
N SER A 275 -9.72 14.31 -14.92
CA SER A 275 -8.49 14.12 -14.17
C SER A 275 -7.29 14.17 -15.11
N GLN A 276 -6.21 14.78 -14.63
CA GLN A 276 -4.94 14.87 -15.35
C GLN A 276 -3.90 13.94 -14.70
N GLN A 277 -4.37 12.87 -14.04
CA GLN A 277 -3.63 11.84 -13.28
C GLN A 277 -4.35 10.48 -13.45
N LEU A 278 -3.60 9.38 -13.35
CA LEU A 278 -4.13 8.02 -13.33
C LEU A 278 -4.82 7.72 -11.98
N SER A 279 -5.87 6.90 -12.00
CA SER A 279 -6.52 6.34 -10.82
C SER A 279 -5.93 4.99 -10.41
N ALA A 280 -6.35 4.46 -9.25
CA ALA A 280 -5.93 3.15 -8.79
C ALA A 280 -6.41 1.99 -9.69
N VAL A 281 -7.53 2.16 -10.41
CA VAL A 281 -8.01 1.13 -11.34
C VAL A 281 -7.30 1.22 -12.71
N ASP A 282 -6.92 2.42 -13.14
CA ASP A 282 -6.09 2.61 -14.33
C ASP A 282 -4.76 1.87 -14.20
N LEU A 283 -4.13 2.01 -13.02
CA LEU A 283 -2.89 1.32 -12.67
C LEU A 283 -3.10 -0.21 -12.70
N LYS A 284 -4.13 -0.75 -12.03
CA LYS A 284 -4.45 -2.18 -12.10
C LYS A 284 -4.68 -2.68 -13.53
N GLN A 285 -5.22 -1.85 -14.43
CA GLN A 285 -5.41 -2.23 -15.83
C GLN A 285 -4.11 -2.19 -16.65
N LEU A 286 -3.11 -1.38 -16.26
CA LEU A 286 -1.76 -1.42 -16.83
C LEU A 286 -0.98 -2.65 -16.36
N ASP A 287 -1.08 -2.96 -15.07
CA ASP A 287 -0.52 -4.16 -14.43
C ASP A 287 -1.02 -5.44 -15.12
N ALA A 288 -2.35 -5.54 -15.34
CA ALA A 288 -3.00 -6.64 -16.05
C ALA A 288 -2.51 -6.82 -17.51
N LEU A 289 -2.06 -5.74 -18.17
CA LEU A 289 -1.45 -5.80 -19.51
C LEU A 289 -0.01 -6.34 -19.49
N GLY A 290 0.59 -6.51 -18.31
CA GLY A 290 1.94 -7.04 -18.05
C GLY A 290 2.98 -5.99 -17.65
N PHE A 291 2.61 -4.72 -17.42
CA PHE A 291 3.56 -3.65 -17.06
C PHE A 291 3.86 -3.64 -15.56
N HIS A 292 5.14 -3.77 -15.19
CA HIS A 292 5.59 -3.73 -13.81
C HIS A 292 5.45 -2.31 -13.24
N LEU A 293 4.44 -2.08 -12.40
CA LEU A 293 4.20 -0.77 -11.83
C LEU A 293 5.30 -0.33 -10.85
N THR A 294 5.50 0.98 -10.72
CA THR A 294 6.10 1.50 -9.48
C THR A 294 5.06 1.32 -8.38
N THR A 295 5.42 0.52 -7.39
CA THR A 295 4.76 0.37 -6.08
C THR A 295 4.93 1.63 -5.24
N SER A 296 4.38 2.73 -5.76
CA SER A 296 4.05 3.90 -4.96
C SER A 296 2.72 3.60 -4.27
N THR A 297 2.78 2.99 -3.08
CA THR A 297 1.67 3.05 -2.11
C THR A 297 1.55 4.47 -1.56
N SER A 298 1.33 5.43 -2.46
CA SER A 298 0.84 6.77 -2.15
C SER A 298 -0.65 6.67 -1.79
N LEU A 299 -0.93 5.93 -0.71
CA LEU A 299 -2.22 5.94 -0.06
C LEU A 299 -2.55 7.39 0.29
N THR A 300 -3.65 7.88 -0.29
CA THR A 300 -4.32 9.08 0.18
C THR A 300 -4.59 8.91 1.66
N SER A 301 -3.90 9.68 2.51
CA SER A 301 -3.90 9.61 3.98
C SER A 301 -5.04 8.78 4.57
N ASN A 302 -4.84 7.45 4.65
CA ASN A 302 -5.75 6.58 5.38
C ASN A 302 -5.65 7.06 6.82
N ASN A 303 -6.76 7.58 7.36
CA ASN A 303 -6.74 8.27 8.64
C ASN A 303 -6.73 7.23 9.78
N LEU A 304 -5.58 6.55 9.93
CA LEU A 304 -5.31 5.53 10.94
C LEU A 304 -5.46 6.08 12.36
N GLU A 305 -5.29 7.40 12.53
CA GLU A 305 -5.49 8.10 13.79
C GLU A 305 -6.99 8.25 14.15
N PRO A 306 -7.38 8.06 15.42
CA PRO A 306 -8.75 8.32 15.84
C PRO A 306 -9.10 9.81 15.73
N ALA A 307 -10.35 10.12 15.42
CA ALA A 307 -10.80 11.52 15.33
C ALA A 307 -10.57 12.29 16.64
N GLY A 308 -9.83 13.40 16.55
CA GLY A 308 -9.38 14.24 17.66
C GLY A 308 -7.86 14.39 17.67
N SER A 309 -7.32 15.35 18.43
CA SER A 309 -5.87 15.53 18.56
C SER A 309 -5.34 14.96 19.88
N GLY A 310 -4.06 14.54 19.88
CA GLY A 310 -3.37 14.02 21.05
C GLY A 310 -3.51 12.51 21.28
N TRP A 311 -3.93 11.76 20.27
CA TRP A 311 -3.78 10.30 20.24
C TRP A 311 -2.33 9.92 19.93
N VAL A 312 -1.88 8.79 20.46
CA VAL A 312 -0.55 8.20 20.23
C VAL A 312 -0.73 6.70 20.00
N ALA A 313 -0.13 6.16 18.94
CA ALA A 313 -0.09 4.72 18.70
C ALA A 313 0.85 4.08 19.74
N ALA A 314 0.31 3.22 20.59
CA ALA A 314 1.02 2.62 21.71
C ALA A 314 1.57 1.22 21.36
N ILE A 315 0.73 0.38 20.76
CA ILE A 315 1.05 -1.01 20.38
C ILE A 315 0.49 -1.26 18.99
N LYS A 316 1.22 -2.06 18.18
CA LYS A 316 0.74 -2.65 16.93
C LYS A 316 0.85 -4.15 17.07
N GLN A 317 -0.22 -4.85 16.77
CA GLN A 317 -0.37 -6.30 16.91
C GLN A 317 -1.72 -6.69 16.34
N ASP A 318 -1.87 -7.89 15.76
CA ASP A 318 -3.18 -8.50 15.55
C ASP A 318 -3.92 -8.69 16.90
N PHE A 319 -4.90 -7.84 17.18
CA PHE A 319 -5.70 -7.90 18.42
C PHE A 319 -6.95 -8.76 18.26
N ASN A 320 -7.27 -9.21 17.04
CA ASN A 320 -8.56 -9.81 16.71
C ASN A 320 -8.47 -11.25 16.15
N GLY A 321 -7.28 -11.67 15.73
CA GLY A 321 -6.94 -12.99 15.19
C GLY A 321 -7.20 -13.15 13.69
N ASP A 322 -7.25 -12.07 12.90
CA ASP A 322 -7.49 -12.12 11.45
C ASP A 322 -6.21 -12.24 10.60
N GLY A 323 -5.04 -12.12 11.21
CA GLY A 323 -3.73 -12.20 10.54
C GLY A 323 -3.19 -10.86 10.04
N HIS A 324 -3.81 -9.73 10.40
CA HIS A 324 -3.29 -8.38 10.13
C HIS A 324 -2.96 -7.63 11.42
N ASP A 325 -1.92 -6.79 11.41
CA ASP A 325 -1.61 -5.95 12.57
C ASP A 325 -2.61 -4.81 12.75
N ASP A 326 -3.26 -4.78 13.91
CA ASP A 326 -4.12 -3.70 14.39
C ASP A 326 -3.31 -2.61 15.12
N ILE A 327 -3.93 -1.47 15.46
CA ILE A 327 -3.27 -0.41 16.25
C ILE A 327 -4.07 -0.04 17.50
N LEU A 328 -3.44 -0.19 18.68
CA LEU A 328 -3.91 0.41 19.93
C LEU A 328 -3.45 1.87 20.02
N TRP A 329 -4.42 2.78 20.06
CA TRP A 329 -4.26 4.20 20.28
C TRP A 329 -4.61 4.58 21.71
N LEU A 330 -3.77 5.42 22.34
CA LEU A 330 -4.00 5.99 23.66
C LEU A 330 -4.05 7.52 23.58
N GLN A 331 -4.87 8.16 24.43
CA GLN A 331 -4.95 9.61 24.57
C GLN A 331 -4.44 10.04 25.96
N PRO A 332 -3.15 10.39 26.12
CA PRO A 332 -2.55 10.62 27.45
C PRO A 332 -3.21 11.74 28.28
N SER A 333 -3.87 12.70 27.63
CA SER A 333 -4.57 13.80 28.30
C SER A 333 -5.84 13.37 29.04
N THR A 334 -6.53 12.33 28.58
CA THR A 334 -7.78 11.83 29.18
C THR A 334 -7.60 10.45 29.81
N GLY A 335 -6.65 9.66 29.31
CA GLY A 335 -6.49 8.24 29.61
C GLY A 335 -7.29 7.34 28.67
N ASP A 336 -8.01 7.86 27.67
CA ASP A 336 -8.86 7.02 26.81
C ASP A 336 -8.02 6.10 25.90
N GLY A 337 -8.55 4.91 25.59
CA GLY A 337 -7.94 3.94 24.67
C GLY A 337 -8.90 3.52 23.54
N LYS A 338 -8.35 3.23 22.36
CA LYS A 338 -9.10 2.72 21.21
C LYS A 338 -8.26 1.77 20.37
N ILE A 339 -8.83 0.67 19.89
CA ILE A 339 -8.19 -0.16 18.86
C ILE A 339 -8.80 0.21 17.50
N ALA A 340 -7.92 0.42 16.52
CA ALA A 340 -8.24 0.48 15.09
C ALA A 340 -8.03 -0.91 14.52
N TYR A 341 -9.10 -1.57 14.06
CA TYR A 341 -9.00 -2.87 13.39
C TYR A 341 -8.65 -2.66 11.91
N LEU A 342 -7.65 -3.38 11.40
CA LEU A 342 -7.01 -3.11 10.10
C LEU A 342 -7.14 -4.28 9.12
N SER A 343 -7.28 -3.97 7.84
CA SER A 343 -7.14 -4.94 6.74
C SER A 343 -6.75 -4.18 5.47
N ASP A 344 -5.74 -4.66 4.76
CA ASP A 344 -5.16 -4.04 3.56
C ASP A 344 -4.85 -2.53 3.71
N GLY A 345 -4.23 -2.16 4.83
CA GLY A 345 -3.90 -0.76 5.14
C GLY A 345 -5.10 0.15 5.41
N THR A 346 -6.31 -0.40 5.55
CA THR A 346 -7.54 0.35 5.81
C THR A 346 -8.14 0.02 7.18
N VAL A 347 -8.62 1.04 7.91
CA VAL A 347 -9.33 0.81 9.17
C VAL A 347 -10.73 0.29 8.88
N THR A 348 -10.97 -0.98 9.16
CA THR A 348 -12.25 -1.66 8.94
C THR A 348 -13.26 -1.29 10.02
N SER A 349 -12.82 -1.15 11.27
CA SER A 349 -13.67 -0.77 12.40
C SER A 349 -12.88 -0.24 13.61
N TRP A 350 -13.61 0.26 14.62
CA TRP A 350 -13.06 0.89 15.82
C TRP A 350 -13.70 0.31 17.08
N THR A 351 -12.89 -0.02 18.08
CA THR A 351 -13.36 -0.48 19.40
C THR A 351 -12.82 0.42 20.51
N GLN A 352 -13.62 0.68 21.55
CA GLN A 352 -13.11 1.36 22.76
C GLN A 352 -12.30 0.37 23.59
N PHE A 353 -11.10 0.76 23.99
CA PHE A 353 -10.23 -0.03 24.83
C PHE A 353 -10.20 0.57 26.24
N SER A 354 -10.47 -0.27 27.24
CA SER A 354 -10.42 0.17 28.65
C SER A 354 -8.97 0.26 29.10
N THR A 355 -8.55 1.37 29.70
CA THR A 355 -7.18 1.55 30.21
C THR A 355 -7.22 1.71 31.75
N PRO A 356 -6.05 1.66 32.43
CA PRO A 356 -5.92 2.08 33.83
C PRO A 356 -6.15 3.59 34.07
N GLY A 357 -6.36 4.39 33.02
CA GLY A 357 -6.72 5.81 33.09
C GLY A 357 -5.55 6.79 33.00
N GLN A 358 -5.82 8.07 33.29
CA GLN A 358 -4.87 9.18 33.13
C GLN A 358 -3.57 8.97 33.94
N GLY A 359 -2.42 9.22 33.30
CA GLY A 359 -1.10 9.13 33.93
C GLY A 359 -0.43 7.75 33.84
N TRP A 360 -1.15 6.75 33.35
CA TRP A 360 -0.60 5.46 32.94
C TRP A 360 -0.16 5.49 31.48
N VAL A 361 0.92 4.76 31.17
CA VAL A 361 1.40 4.51 29.81
C VAL A 361 1.68 3.02 29.66
N ALA A 362 1.50 2.48 28.44
CA ALA A 362 2.04 1.18 28.11
C ALA A 362 3.57 1.28 28.05
N ILE A 363 4.28 0.35 28.71
CA ILE A 363 5.75 0.27 28.74
C ILE A 363 6.29 -1.01 28.09
N GLY A 364 5.44 -2.02 27.86
CA GLY A 364 5.79 -3.27 27.20
C GLY A 364 4.53 -4.06 26.81
N HIS A 365 4.71 -5.08 25.98
CA HIS A 365 3.69 -6.03 25.54
C HIS A 365 4.36 -7.37 25.25
N GLY A 366 3.59 -8.46 25.28
CA GLY A 366 4.06 -9.84 25.12
C GLY A 366 2.99 -10.85 25.56
N ASP A 367 3.17 -12.14 25.32
CA ASP A 367 2.31 -13.20 25.86
C ASP A 367 2.82 -13.61 27.26
N TYR A 368 2.39 -12.85 28.27
CA TYR A 368 2.84 -13.00 29.66
C TYR A 368 2.14 -14.15 30.41
N ASN A 369 1.20 -14.83 29.76
CA ASN A 369 0.36 -15.86 30.35
C ASN A 369 0.38 -17.20 29.59
N HIS A 370 0.94 -17.22 28.37
CA HIS A 370 1.04 -18.34 27.43
C HIS A 370 -0.36 -18.82 26.95
N ASP A 371 -1.26 -17.89 26.60
CA ASP A 371 -2.56 -18.19 25.97
C ASP A 371 -2.63 -17.84 24.47
N GLY A 372 -1.55 -17.31 23.90
CA GLY A 372 -1.42 -16.94 22.49
C GLY A 372 -1.93 -15.54 22.16
N ASN A 373 -2.38 -14.74 23.14
CA ASN A 373 -2.75 -13.34 22.96
C ASN A 373 -1.64 -12.41 23.49
N THR A 374 -1.51 -11.22 22.89
CA THR A 374 -0.57 -10.22 23.38
C THR A 374 -1.18 -9.37 24.50
N ASP A 375 -0.61 -9.51 25.69
CA ASP A 375 -0.93 -8.78 26.90
C ASP A 375 -0.19 -7.42 26.96
N ILE A 376 -0.60 -6.55 27.90
CA ILE A 376 -0.04 -5.19 28.01
C ILE A 376 0.45 -4.89 29.42
N LEU A 377 1.69 -4.41 29.49
CA LEU A 377 2.32 -3.92 30.71
C LEU A 377 2.24 -2.39 30.80
N TRP A 378 1.66 -1.90 31.89
CA TRP A 378 1.39 -0.49 32.17
C TRP A 378 2.29 0.03 33.29
N GLN A 379 2.66 1.30 33.23
CA GLN A 379 3.26 2.01 34.36
C GLN A 379 2.63 3.40 34.55
N ASN A 380 2.32 3.74 35.80
CA ASN A 380 1.93 5.08 36.20
C ASN A 380 3.18 5.95 36.39
N GLN A 381 3.38 6.93 35.51
CA GLN A 381 4.60 7.76 35.53
C GLN A 381 4.72 8.66 36.77
N SER A 382 3.63 8.88 37.52
CA SER A 382 3.63 9.74 38.72
C SER A 382 3.87 8.96 40.02
N THR A 383 3.44 7.69 40.09
CA THR A 383 3.56 6.87 41.30
C THR A 383 4.58 5.73 41.20
N GLY A 384 5.02 5.39 39.99
CA GLY A 384 5.87 4.23 39.73
C GLY A 384 5.15 2.89 39.83
N GLN A 385 3.82 2.89 40.04
CA GLN A 385 3.03 1.66 40.03
C GLN A 385 3.07 0.99 38.66
N ALA A 386 3.23 -0.33 38.62
CA ALA A 386 3.17 -1.13 37.40
C ALA A 386 2.06 -2.20 37.50
N GLU A 387 1.34 -2.38 36.40
CA GLU A 387 0.20 -3.28 36.28
C GLU A 387 0.23 -3.99 34.92
N GLU A 388 -0.05 -5.28 34.91
CA GLU A 388 -0.26 -6.09 33.72
C GLU A 388 -1.76 -6.15 33.43
N SER A 389 -2.16 -6.10 32.17
CA SER A 389 -3.52 -6.44 31.73
C SER A 389 -3.46 -7.58 30.75
N LEU A 390 -4.12 -8.69 31.09
CA LEU A 390 -4.31 -9.82 30.18
C LEU A 390 -5.35 -9.46 29.12
N LEU A 391 -5.10 -9.80 27.86
CA LEU A 391 -5.96 -9.48 26.73
C LEU A 391 -6.52 -10.73 26.04
N SER A 392 -7.73 -10.62 25.49
CA SER A 392 -8.25 -11.57 24.51
C SER A 392 -9.26 -10.86 23.62
N ALA A 393 -9.17 -11.06 22.29
CA ALA A 393 -10.00 -10.39 21.29
C ALA A 393 -10.14 -8.86 21.50
N GLY A 394 -9.02 -8.18 21.72
CA GLY A 394 -8.95 -6.74 21.95
C GLY A 394 -9.61 -6.23 23.24
N GLN A 395 -9.87 -7.09 24.24
CA GLN A 395 -10.48 -6.72 25.52
C GLN A 395 -9.64 -7.21 26.71
N ILE A 396 -9.60 -6.44 27.80
CA ILE A 396 -8.94 -6.84 29.05
C ILE A 396 -9.77 -7.92 29.75
N THR A 397 -9.16 -9.07 30.03
CA THR A 397 -9.78 -10.22 30.73
C THR A 397 -9.43 -10.23 32.22
N ALA A 398 -8.21 -9.83 32.59
CA ALA A 398 -7.73 -9.69 33.96
C ALA A 398 -6.69 -8.56 34.08
N THR A 399 -6.42 -8.11 35.31
CA THR A 399 -5.36 -7.14 35.60
C THR A 399 -4.63 -7.53 36.87
N PHE A 400 -3.30 -7.53 36.84
CA PHE A 400 -2.44 -7.87 37.97
C PHE A 400 -1.52 -6.70 38.31
N SER A 401 -1.24 -6.49 39.60
CA SER A 401 -0.37 -5.39 40.05
C SER A 401 0.96 -5.92 40.55
N PHE A 402 2.05 -5.40 39.99
CA PHE A 402 3.40 -5.64 40.47
C PHE A 402 3.82 -4.66 41.59
N GLY A 403 2.92 -3.76 42.01
CA GLY A 403 3.20 -2.74 43.01
C GLY A 403 4.03 -1.57 42.44
N VAL A 404 4.78 -0.90 43.32
CA VAL A 404 5.60 0.29 42.96
C VAL A 404 7.02 -0.13 42.60
N MET A 405 7.46 0.22 41.39
CA MET A 405 8.82 0.00 40.91
C MET A 405 9.80 1.03 41.46
N ASP A 406 11.04 0.60 41.69
CA ASP A 406 12.16 1.50 41.98
C ASP A 406 12.48 2.34 40.72
N PRO A 407 12.39 3.68 40.75
CA PRO A 407 12.65 4.54 39.59
C PRO A 407 14.07 4.41 38.99
N ALA A 408 15.01 3.78 39.68
CA ALA A 408 16.33 3.48 39.11
C ALA A 408 16.29 2.36 38.05
N TRP A 409 15.27 1.50 38.09
CA TRP A 409 15.05 0.39 37.17
C TRP A 409 13.98 0.75 36.13
N GLN A 410 14.30 0.49 34.87
CA GLN A 410 13.37 0.64 33.75
C GLN A 410 13.22 -0.70 33.04
N LEU A 411 12.01 -1.05 32.64
CA LEU A 411 11.82 -2.09 31.65
C LEU A 411 12.49 -1.64 30.35
N ILE A 412 13.28 -2.52 29.75
CA ILE A 412 13.97 -2.25 28.48
C ILE A 412 13.49 -3.16 27.36
N SER A 413 12.78 -4.25 27.68
CA SER A 413 12.19 -5.20 26.74
C SER A 413 11.29 -6.20 27.48
N SER A 414 10.44 -6.89 26.73
CA SER A 414 9.80 -8.15 27.09
C SER A 414 10.12 -9.22 26.03
N GLY A 415 10.09 -10.50 26.39
CA GLY A 415 10.32 -11.63 25.48
C GLY A 415 10.66 -12.94 26.21
N ASP A 416 10.45 -14.10 25.59
CA ASP A 416 10.89 -15.39 26.14
C ASP A 416 12.42 -15.56 26.09
N PHE A 417 13.14 -14.99 27.06
CA PHE A 417 14.61 -15.13 27.20
C PHE A 417 15.04 -16.49 27.80
N ASN A 418 14.06 -17.33 28.18
CA ASN A 418 14.29 -18.51 29.00
C ASN A 418 14.03 -19.84 28.26
N GLY A 419 13.12 -19.83 27.29
CA GLY A 419 12.72 -20.94 26.42
C GLY A 419 11.52 -21.73 26.93
N ASP A 420 10.62 -21.13 27.73
CA ASP A 420 9.40 -21.81 28.26
C ASP A 420 8.11 -21.47 27.50
N GLY A 421 8.18 -20.55 26.54
CA GLY A 421 7.08 -20.07 25.71
C GLY A 421 6.24 -18.96 26.35
N THR A 422 6.61 -18.46 27.53
CA THR A 422 6.02 -17.27 28.15
C THR A 422 6.96 -16.08 27.95
N ASP A 423 6.44 -14.90 27.59
CA ASP A 423 7.27 -13.70 27.56
C ASP A 423 7.64 -13.25 28.98
N ASP A 424 8.93 -12.99 29.20
CA ASP A 424 9.48 -12.49 30.45
C ASP A 424 9.75 -10.98 30.41
N MET A 425 10.03 -10.38 31.57
CA MET A 425 10.23 -8.93 31.68
C MET A 425 11.69 -8.57 31.98
N LEU A 426 12.36 -7.90 31.04
CA LEU A 426 13.75 -7.48 31.17
C LEU A 426 13.88 -6.05 31.70
N TRP A 427 14.49 -5.93 32.88
CA TRP A 427 14.74 -4.68 33.59
C TRP A 427 16.22 -4.28 33.55
N ARG A 428 16.47 -2.97 33.45
CA ARG A 428 17.82 -2.39 33.54
C ARG A 428 17.89 -1.26 34.56
N ASN A 429 18.91 -1.30 35.40
CA ASN A 429 19.29 -0.16 36.22
C ASN A 429 20.00 0.88 35.36
N THR A 430 19.40 2.05 35.18
CA THR A 430 19.92 3.09 34.27
C THR A 430 21.23 3.72 34.74
N ALA A 431 21.52 3.68 36.04
CA ALA A 431 22.72 4.27 36.63
C ALA A 431 23.92 3.31 36.64
N THR A 432 23.71 2.02 36.93
CA THR A 432 24.79 1.01 37.00
C THR A 432 24.96 0.21 35.71
N GLY A 433 23.92 0.13 34.88
CA GLY A 433 23.88 -0.73 33.69
C GLY A 433 23.59 -2.21 34.00
N GLU A 434 23.27 -2.55 35.25
CA GLU A 434 22.90 -3.91 35.63
C GLU A 434 21.56 -4.32 35.02
N GLY A 435 21.48 -5.54 34.51
CA GLY A 435 20.26 -6.16 33.99
C GLY A 435 19.70 -7.22 34.94
N MET A 436 18.38 -7.33 34.98
CA MET A 436 17.62 -8.31 35.76
C MET A 436 16.41 -8.75 34.93
N GLU A 437 16.17 -10.04 34.88
CA GLU A 437 14.98 -10.62 34.27
C GLU A 437 14.01 -11.06 35.35
N TRP A 438 12.72 -10.84 35.12
CA TRP A 438 11.62 -11.32 35.95
C TRP A 438 10.90 -12.41 35.17
N PHE A 439 10.82 -13.60 35.78
CA PHE A 439 10.17 -14.77 35.22
C PHE A 439 8.67 -14.69 35.45
N LEU A 440 7.86 -14.68 34.39
CA LEU A 440 6.42 -14.63 34.45
C LEU A 440 5.79 -16.01 34.27
N GLN A 441 4.62 -16.21 34.89
CA GLN A 441 3.82 -17.40 34.66
C GLN A 441 2.34 -17.11 34.96
N ASN A 442 1.46 -17.26 33.97
CA ASN A 442 0.03 -16.92 34.08
C ASN A 442 -0.21 -15.47 34.56
N GLY A 443 0.58 -14.50 34.09
CA GLY A 443 0.49 -13.09 34.50
C GLY A 443 0.95 -12.79 35.93
N TYR A 444 1.95 -13.52 36.42
CA TYR A 444 2.59 -13.27 37.71
C TYR A 444 4.10 -13.41 37.63
N ALA A 445 4.83 -12.41 38.14
CA ALA A 445 6.27 -12.54 38.38
C ALA A 445 6.54 -13.58 39.49
N THR A 446 7.02 -14.76 39.11
CA THR A 446 7.25 -15.89 40.02
C THR A 446 8.60 -15.80 40.72
N SER A 447 9.61 -15.31 40.01
CA SER A 447 10.99 -15.17 40.48
C SER A 447 11.76 -14.19 39.59
N TRP A 448 13.04 -13.96 39.88
CA TRP A 448 13.90 -13.09 39.08
C TRP A 448 15.34 -13.57 39.13
N MET A 449 16.13 -13.21 38.12
CA MET A 449 17.57 -13.44 38.15
C MET A 449 18.38 -12.28 37.54
N LYS A 450 19.69 -12.26 37.83
CA LYS A 450 20.60 -11.26 37.28
C LYS A 450 20.99 -11.66 35.86
N PHE A 451 20.53 -10.88 34.90
CA PHE A 451 20.72 -11.14 33.47
C PHE A 451 22.13 -10.82 32.98
N GLY A 452 22.73 -9.74 33.49
CA GLY A 452 24.05 -9.28 33.07
C GLY A 452 24.40 -7.88 33.56
N VAL A 453 25.45 -7.27 32.99
CA VAL A 453 25.78 -5.85 33.17
C VAL A 453 26.26 -5.29 31.84
N MET A 454 25.58 -4.26 31.34
CA MET A 454 25.98 -3.53 30.14
C MET A 454 26.10 -2.04 30.44
N THR A 455 27.26 -1.45 30.14
CA THR A 455 27.55 -0.05 30.52
C THR A 455 26.57 0.93 29.86
N PRO A 456 26.24 2.08 30.52
CA PRO A 456 25.30 3.08 29.97
C PRO A 456 25.64 3.68 28.59
N SER A 457 26.84 3.42 28.07
CA SER A 457 27.24 3.72 26.68
C SER A 457 26.58 2.83 25.63
N TRP A 458 25.84 1.80 26.04
CA TRP A 458 25.05 0.93 25.15
C TRP A 458 23.56 1.03 25.50
N LYS A 459 22.72 0.91 24.47
CA LYS A 459 21.27 0.72 24.56
C LYS A 459 20.88 -0.62 23.97
N VAL A 460 19.72 -1.15 24.36
CA VAL A 460 19.03 -2.18 23.59
C VAL A 460 18.62 -1.55 22.25
N ALA A 461 18.75 -2.30 21.17
CA ALA A 461 18.40 -1.90 19.81
C ALA A 461 17.28 -2.77 19.24
N SER A 462 17.28 -4.07 19.58
CA SER A 462 16.11 -4.96 19.49
C SER A 462 16.26 -6.12 20.48
N THR A 463 15.17 -6.83 20.72
CA THR A 463 15.12 -8.11 21.43
C THR A 463 14.23 -9.05 20.66
N VAL A 464 14.84 -10.08 20.07
CA VAL A 464 14.21 -11.01 19.15
C VAL A 464 15.16 -12.19 18.93
N ASP A 465 14.63 -13.36 18.64
CA ASP A 465 15.43 -14.53 18.25
C ASP A 465 16.08 -14.31 16.87
N LEU A 466 17.31 -13.79 16.86
CA LEU A 466 18.11 -13.54 15.66
C LEU A 466 18.85 -14.79 15.15
N ASN A 467 18.93 -15.83 15.97
CA ASN A 467 19.72 -17.04 15.71
C ASN A 467 18.86 -18.28 15.42
N HIS A 468 17.55 -18.19 15.67
CA HIS A 468 16.53 -19.23 15.52
C HIS A 468 16.72 -20.45 16.44
N ASP A 469 17.20 -20.26 17.68
CA ASP A 469 17.28 -21.34 18.69
C ASP A 469 16.01 -21.52 19.53
N GLY A 470 15.03 -20.62 19.37
CA GLY A 470 13.76 -20.62 20.09
C GLY A 470 13.78 -19.80 21.38
N THR A 471 14.78 -18.93 21.58
CA THR A 471 14.83 -17.98 22.71
C THR A 471 15.10 -16.55 22.23
N THR A 472 14.58 -15.57 22.96
CA THR A 472 14.72 -14.15 22.62
C THR A 472 16.14 -13.67 22.93
N ASP A 473 16.89 -13.25 21.90
CA ASP A 473 18.22 -12.65 22.07
C ASP A 473 18.16 -11.13 22.28
N ILE A 474 19.31 -10.51 22.61
CA ILE A 474 19.42 -9.04 22.73
C ILE A 474 20.47 -8.46 21.80
N LEU A 475 20.02 -7.62 20.86
CA LEU A 475 20.90 -6.75 20.10
C LEU A 475 21.18 -5.46 20.87
N TRP A 476 22.43 -5.27 21.29
CA TRP A 476 22.93 -4.06 21.92
C TRP A 476 23.64 -3.15 20.91
N GLN A 477 23.38 -1.84 20.98
CA GLN A 477 24.07 -0.83 20.18
C GLN A 477 24.82 0.19 21.05
N ASN A 478 26.08 0.44 20.72
CA ASN A 478 26.91 1.47 21.35
C ASN A 478 26.51 2.85 20.83
N THR A 479 26.04 3.72 21.72
CA THR A 479 25.50 5.05 21.36
C THR A 479 26.57 6.03 20.88
N SER A 480 27.85 5.76 21.12
CA SER A 480 28.97 6.62 20.74
C SER A 480 29.66 6.19 19.44
N THR A 481 29.68 4.89 19.12
CA THR A 481 30.39 4.34 17.96
C THR A 481 29.47 3.78 16.87
N GLY A 482 28.21 3.43 17.20
CA GLY A 482 27.33 2.68 16.31
C GLY A 482 27.76 1.22 16.10
N GLU A 483 28.58 0.68 16.99
CA GLU A 483 28.89 -0.75 17.06
C GLU A 483 27.69 -1.54 17.60
N GLY A 484 27.36 -2.64 16.94
CA GLY A 484 26.34 -3.60 17.37
C GLY A 484 26.99 -4.88 17.88
N ILE A 485 26.51 -5.38 19.02
CA ILE A 485 26.83 -6.71 19.55
C ILE A 485 25.53 -7.40 19.95
N GLU A 486 25.52 -8.71 19.82
CA GLU A 486 24.39 -9.56 20.16
C GLU A 486 24.75 -10.35 21.42
N TRP A 487 23.80 -10.47 22.34
CA TRP A 487 23.85 -11.37 23.48
C TRP A 487 22.92 -12.54 23.21
N PHE A 488 23.50 -13.73 23.14
CA PHE A 488 22.78 -14.98 23.02
C PHE A 488 22.20 -15.35 24.39
N CYS A 489 20.90 -15.62 24.44
CA CYS A 489 20.16 -15.88 25.66
C CYS A 489 19.81 -17.35 25.81
N ASN A 490 19.68 -17.84 27.04
CA ASN A 490 19.16 -19.18 27.32
C ASN A 490 18.91 -19.34 28.83
N ASN A 491 17.80 -19.97 29.23
CA ASN A 491 17.44 -20.14 30.65
C ASN A 491 17.47 -18.82 31.47
N GLY A 492 17.14 -17.69 30.87
CA GLY A 492 16.99 -16.38 31.52
C GLY A 492 18.29 -15.60 31.80
N PHE A 493 19.32 -15.81 30.97
CA PHE A 493 20.54 -15.01 30.99
C PHE A 493 21.32 -15.06 29.68
N ALA A 494 22.18 -14.06 29.48
CA ALA A 494 23.14 -14.05 28.38
C ALA A 494 24.21 -15.15 28.57
N VAL A 495 24.15 -16.21 27.76
CA VAL A 495 25.08 -17.35 27.77
C VAL A 495 26.34 -17.10 26.93
N ALA A 496 26.22 -16.30 25.87
CA ALA A 496 27.31 -15.95 24.97
C ALA A 496 27.07 -14.58 24.33
N TRP A 497 28.04 -14.11 23.54
CA TRP A 497 27.88 -12.87 22.75
C TRP A 497 28.68 -12.97 21.45
N GLN A 498 28.25 -12.21 20.44
CA GLN A 498 29.05 -11.98 19.24
C GLN A 498 29.03 -10.52 18.79
N LYS A 499 29.98 -10.16 17.93
CA LYS A 499 29.97 -8.87 17.26
C LYS A 499 29.08 -8.95 16.02
N PHE A 500 27.94 -8.27 16.08
CA PHE A 500 26.98 -8.19 14.99
C PHE A 500 27.48 -7.30 13.84
N GLY A 501 27.99 -6.09 14.15
CA GLY A 501 28.45 -5.18 13.10
C GLY A 501 28.83 -3.78 13.57
N THR A 502 28.98 -2.84 12.64
CA THR A 502 29.17 -1.41 12.93
C THR A 502 28.69 -0.58 11.74
N ILE A 503 27.50 0.03 11.86
CA ILE A 503 26.96 0.94 10.83
C ILE A 503 27.50 2.37 10.97
N GLY A 504 28.03 2.71 12.15
CA GLY A 504 28.60 4.02 12.48
C GLY A 504 27.66 4.94 13.28
N PRO A 505 28.18 6.04 13.83
CA PRO A 505 27.41 6.93 14.71
C PRO A 505 26.29 7.67 13.94
N GLY A 506 25.17 7.89 14.62
CA GLY A 506 24.00 8.61 14.06
C GLY A 506 23.05 7.74 13.23
N TRP A 507 23.25 6.42 13.22
CA TRP A 507 22.26 5.42 12.79
C TRP A 507 21.71 4.69 13.99
N ASP A 508 20.44 4.34 13.96
CA ASP A 508 19.78 3.49 14.96
C ASP A 508 19.04 2.35 14.26
N VAL A 509 18.97 1.18 14.87
CA VAL A 509 17.91 0.21 14.57
C VAL A 509 16.59 0.86 14.99
N VAL A 510 15.62 0.86 14.09
CA VAL A 510 14.28 1.44 14.32
C VAL A 510 13.16 0.42 14.23
N ALA A 511 13.43 -0.76 13.65
CA ALA A 511 12.55 -1.92 13.70
C ALA A 511 13.27 -3.22 13.33
N THR A 512 12.62 -4.34 13.59
CA THR A 512 13.03 -5.69 13.17
C THR A 512 11.82 -6.47 12.68
N ALA A 513 11.93 -7.13 11.53
CA ALA A 513 10.90 -7.96 10.90
C ALA A 513 11.52 -8.77 9.75
N ASP A 514 10.79 -9.71 9.14
CA ASP A 514 11.22 -10.44 7.94
C ASP A 514 11.07 -9.59 6.67
N PHE A 515 12.01 -8.67 6.43
CA PHE A 515 11.93 -7.70 5.33
C PHE A 515 12.19 -8.31 3.95
N ASN A 516 12.71 -9.53 3.89
CA ASN A 516 13.05 -10.21 2.63
C ASN A 516 12.21 -11.47 2.33
N ALA A 517 11.37 -11.90 3.28
CA ALA A 517 10.50 -13.08 3.24
C ALA A 517 11.25 -14.43 3.17
N ASP A 518 12.44 -14.54 3.79
CA ASP A 518 13.18 -15.82 3.93
C ASP A 518 12.91 -16.57 5.24
N GLY A 519 11.99 -16.08 6.06
CA GLY A 519 11.60 -16.65 7.35
C GLY A 519 12.46 -16.17 8.53
N ARG A 520 13.21 -15.07 8.37
CA ARG A 520 14.21 -14.59 9.34
C ARG A 520 13.94 -13.18 9.81
N VAL A 521 14.54 -12.81 10.93
CA VAL A 521 14.39 -11.44 11.44
C VAL A 521 15.53 -10.56 10.96
N ASP A 522 15.19 -9.64 10.07
CA ASP A 522 16.07 -8.61 9.53
C ASP A 522 16.01 -7.31 10.36
N LEU A 523 16.97 -6.41 10.14
CA LEU A 523 17.04 -5.12 10.84
C LEU A 523 16.76 -3.93 9.90
N LEU A 524 15.84 -3.05 10.29
CA LEU A 524 15.67 -1.74 9.65
C LEU A 524 16.45 -0.67 10.42
N TRP A 525 17.34 0.02 9.72
CA TRP A 525 18.17 1.10 10.24
C TRP A 525 17.73 2.45 9.70
N GLN A 526 17.61 3.47 10.57
CA GLN A 526 17.42 4.86 10.16
C GLN A 526 18.58 5.76 10.60
N ASN A 527 19.07 6.57 9.67
CA ASN A 527 20.00 7.64 9.98
C ASN A 527 19.26 8.83 10.61
N GLN A 528 19.61 9.18 11.84
CA GLN A 528 18.87 10.17 12.62
C GLN A 528 18.96 11.60 12.05
N THR A 529 20.00 11.92 11.28
CA THR A 529 20.23 13.27 10.72
C THR A 529 19.59 13.46 9.34
N SER A 530 19.63 12.44 8.48
CA SER A 530 19.14 12.51 7.10
C SER A 530 17.78 11.83 6.88
N GLY A 531 17.34 10.98 7.81
CA GLY A 531 16.16 10.14 7.64
C GLY A 531 16.39 8.93 6.72
N ARG A 532 17.59 8.75 6.14
CA ARG A 532 17.92 7.63 5.24
C ARG A 532 17.63 6.28 5.90
N LEU A 533 17.01 5.38 5.15
CA LEU A 533 16.65 4.03 5.59
C LEU A 533 17.49 2.97 4.88
N VAL A 534 17.90 1.94 5.63
CA VAL A 534 18.67 0.79 5.14
C VAL A 534 18.19 -0.47 5.87
N GLU A 535 17.90 -1.54 5.13
CA GLU A 535 17.64 -2.88 5.68
C GLU A 535 18.94 -3.69 5.70
N TRP A 536 19.19 -4.47 6.75
CA TRP A 536 20.27 -5.46 6.83
C TRP A 536 19.65 -6.85 6.97
N PHE A 537 20.01 -7.76 6.07
CA PHE A 537 19.49 -9.12 6.04
C PHE A 537 20.35 -10.07 6.89
N VAL A 538 19.70 -10.87 7.74
CA VAL A 538 20.35 -11.67 8.80
C VAL A 538 20.19 -13.17 8.54
N ASN A 539 21.22 -13.97 8.86
CA ASN A 539 21.22 -15.43 8.64
C ASN A 539 20.99 -16.22 9.94
N ASP A 540 20.90 -17.57 9.82
CA ASP A 540 20.80 -18.57 10.92
C ASP A 540 21.78 -18.39 12.11
N GLN A 541 22.77 -17.50 12.00
CA GLN A 541 23.82 -17.33 13.01
C GLN A 541 23.78 -15.93 13.62
N GLY A 542 22.67 -15.17 13.50
CA GLY A 542 22.57 -13.80 13.99
C GLY A 542 23.49 -12.81 13.28
N LEU A 543 23.96 -13.12 12.06
CA LEU A 543 24.92 -12.28 11.34
C LEU A 543 24.32 -11.65 10.08
N ALA A 544 24.47 -10.32 9.98
CA ALA A 544 24.15 -9.59 8.75
C ALA A 544 25.02 -10.07 7.57
N PHE A 545 24.39 -10.54 6.49
CA PHE A 545 25.08 -11.09 5.31
C PHE A 545 24.92 -10.24 4.04
N ASP A 546 23.82 -9.50 3.92
CA ASP A 546 23.55 -8.56 2.83
C ASP A 546 22.73 -7.35 3.34
N TRP A 547 22.50 -6.35 2.50
CA TRP A 547 21.79 -5.12 2.87
C TRP A 547 21.16 -4.41 1.67
N LYS A 548 20.15 -3.58 1.94
CA LYS A 548 19.40 -2.85 0.93
C LYS A 548 19.20 -1.39 1.30
N ASP A 549 19.50 -0.48 0.38
CA ASP A 549 19.23 0.96 0.53
C ASP A 549 17.76 1.24 0.17
N LEU A 550 16.97 1.70 1.14
CA LEU A 550 15.63 2.21 0.86
C LEU A 550 15.67 3.70 0.44
N GLY A 551 16.83 4.36 0.52
CA GLY A 551 17.02 5.73 0.08
C GLY A 551 16.82 6.78 1.19
N THR A 552 16.87 8.05 0.80
CA THR A 552 16.85 9.20 1.72
C THR A 552 15.63 10.08 1.43
N PRO A 553 14.74 10.32 2.41
CA PRO A 553 13.61 11.22 2.21
C PRO A 553 14.10 12.66 1.97
N SER A 554 13.38 13.44 1.15
CA SER A 554 13.75 14.84 0.90
C SER A 554 13.51 15.74 2.12
N ASP A 555 12.80 15.23 3.13
CA ASP A 555 12.59 15.85 4.43
C ASP A 555 13.04 14.89 5.55
N ALA A 556 14.13 15.23 6.23
CA ALA A 556 14.72 14.41 7.30
C ALA A 556 13.84 14.29 8.57
N ARG A 557 12.67 14.95 8.61
CA ARG A 557 11.68 14.84 9.69
C ARG A 557 10.78 13.61 9.55
N TRP A 558 10.87 12.87 8.44
CA TRP A 558 10.25 11.55 8.32
C TRP A 558 10.98 10.52 9.18
N LYS A 559 10.23 9.83 10.05
CA LYS A 559 10.72 8.83 11.01
C LYS A 559 9.87 7.57 10.91
N VAL A 560 10.47 6.40 11.11
CA VAL A 560 9.71 5.15 11.22
C VAL A 560 8.82 5.25 12.45
N ALA A 561 7.52 5.08 12.23
CA ALA A 561 6.47 5.09 13.25
C ALA A 561 6.11 3.68 13.71
N GLY A 562 6.42 2.66 12.91
CA GLY A 562 6.31 1.24 13.25
C GLY A 562 6.42 0.35 12.00
N ILE A 563 6.37 -0.95 12.23
CA ILE A 563 6.17 -1.98 11.21
C ILE A 563 4.81 -2.63 11.48
N LEU A 564 4.07 -2.94 10.42
CA LEU A 564 2.82 -3.67 10.47
C LEU A 564 2.76 -4.66 9.31
N ASP A 565 2.22 -5.86 9.54
CA ASP A 565 1.67 -6.67 8.45
C ASP A 565 0.27 -6.15 8.06
N LEU A 566 0.28 -5.09 7.24
CA LEU A 566 -0.95 -4.55 6.65
C LEU A 566 -1.48 -5.40 5.49
N HIS A 567 -0.66 -6.30 4.94
CA HIS A 567 -0.86 -6.97 3.66
C HIS A 567 -0.25 -8.37 3.71
N ALA A 568 -1.03 -9.35 4.15
CA ALA A 568 -0.61 -10.72 4.49
C ALA A 568 0.05 -11.56 3.35
N ALA A 569 0.34 -10.95 2.20
CA ALA A 569 1.07 -11.52 1.06
C ALA A 569 2.37 -10.77 0.68
N ASN A 570 2.62 -9.59 1.24
CA ASN A 570 3.65 -8.64 0.76
C ASN A 570 4.79 -8.38 1.77
N GLY A 571 4.79 -9.06 2.91
CA GLY A 571 5.76 -8.85 3.98
C GLY A 571 5.55 -7.55 4.77
N PRO A 572 6.42 -7.28 5.75
CA PRO A 572 6.28 -6.17 6.70
C PRO A 572 6.28 -4.80 6.01
N THR A 573 5.22 -4.03 6.26
CA THR A 573 5.06 -2.66 5.77
C THR A 573 5.63 -1.66 6.77
N ILE A 574 6.51 -0.77 6.30
CA ILE A 574 7.15 0.25 7.12
C ILE A 574 6.26 1.51 7.14
N LEU A 575 5.66 1.80 8.28
CA LEU A 575 4.91 3.04 8.49
C LEU A 575 5.86 4.17 8.89
N MET A 576 5.75 5.29 8.19
CA MET A 576 6.58 6.49 8.32
C MET A 576 5.72 7.68 8.70
N GLN A 577 6.13 8.44 9.72
CA GLN A 577 5.44 9.68 10.13
C GLN A 577 6.37 10.89 10.04
N ASN A 578 5.86 12.01 9.55
CA ASN A 578 6.59 13.28 9.53
C ASN A 578 6.42 14.01 10.86
N ALA A 579 7.51 14.11 11.64
CA ALA A 579 7.50 14.64 13.00
C ALA A 579 7.08 16.12 13.12
N ALA A 580 6.92 16.87 12.02
CA ALA A 580 6.42 18.25 12.06
C ALA A 580 4.96 18.41 11.60
N THR A 581 4.42 17.49 10.81
CA THR A 581 3.03 17.57 10.31
C THR A 581 2.10 16.51 10.89
N GLY A 582 2.65 15.45 11.50
CA GLY A 582 1.89 14.28 11.95
C GLY A 582 1.43 13.36 10.81
N ILE A 583 1.67 13.73 9.55
CA ILE A 583 1.25 12.93 8.39
C ILE A 583 2.00 11.61 8.39
N THR A 584 1.23 10.53 8.25
CA THR A 584 1.72 9.15 8.14
C THR A 584 1.59 8.65 6.70
N THR A 585 2.52 7.80 6.27
CA THR A 585 2.60 7.18 4.93
C THR A 585 3.32 5.84 5.05
N GLU A 586 3.28 5.02 4.00
CA GLU A 586 3.85 3.67 4.00
C GLU A 586 5.05 3.56 3.06
N ILE A 587 5.92 2.58 3.34
CA ILE A 587 6.98 2.09 2.46
C ILE A 587 6.91 0.56 2.50
N SER A 588 6.83 -0.07 1.33
CA SER A 588 7.01 -1.51 1.22
C SER A 588 8.50 -1.88 1.21
N SER A 589 8.83 -2.91 1.98
CA SER A 589 10.15 -3.56 2.04
C SER A 589 10.39 -4.53 0.87
N THR A 590 9.37 -5.01 0.16
CA THR A 590 9.52 -6.05 -0.88
C THR A 590 10.05 -5.56 -2.24
N LEU A 591 10.55 -4.31 -2.32
CA LEU A 591 10.86 -3.63 -3.58
C LEU A 591 12.35 -3.63 -3.95
N ALA A 592 12.71 -4.50 -4.90
CA ALA A 592 14.06 -4.56 -5.46
C ALA A 592 14.48 -3.26 -6.18
N GLY A 593 15.18 -2.36 -5.48
CA GLY A 593 16.00 -1.30 -6.07
C GLY A 593 15.33 0.05 -6.35
N ALA A 594 14.14 0.32 -5.82
CA ALA A 594 13.49 1.63 -5.96
C ALA A 594 14.07 2.66 -4.96
N ALA A 595 14.75 3.69 -5.47
CA ALA A 595 15.22 4.80 -4.63
C ALA A 595 14.05 5.71 -4.22
N TYR A 596 13.71 5.71 -2.94
CA TYR A 596 12.57 6.43 -2.38
C TYR A 596 12.76 7.96 -2.32
N SER A 597 11.67 8.70 -2.52
CA SER A 597 11.64 10.17 -2.51
C SER A 597 10.35 10.71 -1.88
N LEU A 598 10.28 10.77 -0.54
CA LEU A 598 9.27 11.61 0.12
C LEU A 598 9.58 13.07 -0.05
N ALA A 599 8.69 13.80 -0.71
CA ALA A 599 8.69 15.26 -0.71
C ALA A 599 8.37 15.81 0.69
N SER A 600 8.74 17.07 0.93
CA SER A 600 8.17 17.84 2.06
C SER A 600 6.67 18.02 1.84
N PRO A 601 5.79 17.68 2.80
CA PRO A 601 4.38 17.97 2.68
C PRO A 601 4.15 19.47 2.52
N SER A 602 3.37 19.88 1.51
CA SER A 602 2.94 21.27 1.39
C SER A 602 2.14 21.66 2.63
N ALA A 603 2.54 22.76 3.29
CA ALA A 603 1.81 23.28 4.46
C ALA A 603 0.31 23.40 4.15
N PRO A 604 -0.58 23.06 5.10
CA PRO A 604 -2.02 23.03 4.85
C PRO A 604 -2.50 24.37 4.30
N SER A 605 -3.11 24.34 3.12
CA SER A 605 -3.68 25.54 2.52
C SER A 605 -4.74 26.10 3.47
N SER A 606 -4.64 27.39 3.78
CA SER A 606 -5.55 28.08 4.71
C SER A 606 -6.90 28.35 4.05
N ALA A 607 -7.63 27.27 3.72
CA ALA A 607 -8.80 27.28 2.84
C ALA A 607 -9.96 26.36 3.31
N VAL A 608 -10.01 25.99 4.60
CA VAL A 608 -11.26 25.56 5.26
C VAL A 608 -11.38 26.22 6.64
N GLN A 609 -11.74 27.51 6.66
CA GLN A 609 -12.45 28.04 7.82
C GLN A 609 -13.91 27.62 7.69
N SER A 610 -14.28 26.53 8.36
CA SER A 610 -15.69 26.24 8.62
C SER A 610 -16.28 27.38 9.45
N SER A 611 -17.44 27.87 9.04
CA SER A 611 -18.12 28.99 9.70
C SER A 611 -18.78 28.53 11.01
N VAL A 612 -17.98 28.27 12.03
CA VAL A 612 -18.48 28.05 13.40
C VAL A 612 -18.76 29.41 14.02
N ALA A 613 -20.04 29.76 14.13
CA ALA A 613 -20.48 30.99 14.79
C ALA A 613 -20.02 30.97 16.26
N SER A 614 -19.19 31.94 16.63
CA SER A 614 -18.57 32.03 17.96
C SER A 614 -19.58 32.40 19.04
N GLY A 615 -20.22 31.39 19.64
CA GLY A 615 -20.99 31.53 20.86
C GLY A 615 -20.09 31.62 22.09
N GLN A 616 -19.51 32.79 22.37
CA GLN A 616 -19.00 33.11 23.70
C GLN A 616 -19.49 34.46 24.21
N SER A 617 -19.72 34.49 25.52
CA SER A 617 -20.42 35.53 26.26
C SER A 617 -19.63 36.85 26.34
N SER A 618 -20.22 37.94 25.87
CA SER A 618 -19.87 39.30 26.31
C SER A 618 -20.85 39.77 27.39
N ALA A 619 -20.38 39.86 28.63
CA ALA A 619 -21.16 40.45 29.72
C ALA A 619 -21.07 41.99 29.71
N VAL A 620 -22.14 42.64 30.21
CA VAL A 620 -22.24 44.07 30.57
C VAL A 620 -22.27 45.06 29.39
N GLY A 621 -23.47 45.60 29.13
CA GLY A 621 -23.69 46.69 28.17
C GLY A 621 -25.16 47.12 28.13
N ALA A 622 -25.67 47.71 29.21
CA ALA A 622 -27.08 48.06 29.32
C ALA A 622 -27.47 49.26 28.42
N SER A 623 -28.50 49.10 27.60
CA SER A 623 -29.40 50.19 27.22
C SER A 623 -30.76 49.65 26.80
N ALA A 624 -31.82 50.39 27.10
CA ALA A 624 -33.21 49.95 26.97
C ALA A 624 -33.77 50.09 25.55
N VAL A 625 -34.70 49.20 25.19
CA VAL A 625 -35.75 49.51 24.19
C VAL A 625 -37.11 49.06 24.72
N ASN A 626 -38.10 49.93 24.54
CA ASN A 626 -39.48 49.79 24.97
C ASN A 626 -40.33 48.93 24.00
N SER A 627 -41.24 48.16 24.59
CA SER A 627 -42.65 47.90 24.20
C SER A 627 -43.13 47.93 22.73
N ALA A 628 -44.06 47.00 22.44
CA ALA A 628 -45.24 47.13 21.56
C ALA A 628 -45.00 47.04 20.03
N THR A 629 -45.93 46.60 19.15
CA THR A 629 -47.21 45.83 19.24
C THR A 629 -47.70 45.48 17.81
N SER A 630 -48.09 44.23 17.55
CA SER A 630 -49.14 43.78 16.59
C SER A 630 -49.09 42.24 16.55
N GLN A 631 -50.08 41.40 16.90
CA GLN A 631 -51.53 41.29 16.68
C GLN A 631 -52.00 40.91 15.25
N ASN A 632 -52.77 39.82 15.21
CA ASN A 632 -53.77 39.38 14.20
C ASN A 632 -53.25 38.81 12.86
N LEU A 633 -53.91 37.87 12.15
CA LEU A 633 -55.07 36.93 12.32
C LEU A 633 -54.99 35.93 11.13
N ALA A 634 -55.62 34.74 11.02
CA ALA A 634 -56.58 33.96 11.81
C ALA A 634 -56.40 32.42 11.54
N ASP A 635 -57.40 31.59 11.90
CA ASP A 635 -57.78 30.24 11.43
C ASP A 635 -56.75 29.07 11.43
N GLY A 636 -57.04 27.87 11.94
CA GLY A 636 -58.22 27.41 12.69
C GLY A 636 -58.57 25.95 12.41
N HIS A 637 -58.36 25.06 13.39
CA HIS A 637 -59.29 23.96 13.66
C HIS A 637 -59.06 23.36 15.06
N LEU A 638 -60.17 23.06 15.73
CA LEU A 638 -60.22 22.33 17.00
C LEU A 638 -60.30 20.83 16.71
N GLU A 639 -59.68 20.01 17.56
CA GLU A 639 -60.45 19.04 18.36
C GLU A 639 -59.71 18.67 19.65
N SER A 640 -60.49 18.35 20.69
CA SER A 640 -60.04 18.13 22.06
C SER A 640 -60.53 16.78 22.57
N ILE A 641 -59.82 16.20 23.56
CA ILE A 641 -60.23 15.20 24.58
C ILE A 641 -58.90 14.72 25.21
N SER A 642 -58.49 15.14 26.42
CA SER A 642 -58.95 14.67 27.75
C SER A 642 -58.80 13.14 27.92
N SER A 643 -58.21 12.56 28.98
CA SER A 643 -57.83 13.12 30.29
C SER A 643 -56.96 12.13 31.09
N SER A 644 -56.17 12.71 32.01
CA SER A 644 -55.97 12.32 33.42
C SER A 644 -55.29 11.00 33.81
N GLN A 645 -54.24 11.17 34.64
CA GLN A 645 -53.92 10.47 35.91
C GLN A 645 -53.80 8.92 35.90
N GLY A 646 -52.82 8.30 36.56
CA GLY A 646 -51.83 8.80 37.52
C GLY A 646 -51.74 7.87 38.74
N HIS A 647 -50.71 8.10 39.58
CA HIS A 647 -50.39 7.48 40.88
C HIS A 647 -49.32 6.37 40.95
N ASP A 648 -48.24 6.75 41.62
CA ASP A 648 -47.27 5.93 42.35
C ASP A 648 -47.91 5.01 43.42
N ILE A 649 -47.16 4.01 43.91
CA ILE A 649 -46.55 4.01 45.28
C ILE A 649 -45.83 2.67 45.57
N VAL A 650 -44.51 2.74 45.79
CA VAL A 650 -43.65 2.10 46.83
C VAL A 650 -44.04 0.72 47.42
N ALA A 651 -43.12 -0.27 47.37
CA ALA A 651 -42.51 -0.95 48.55
C ALA A 651 -41.47 -2.06 48.24
N HIS A 652 -40.41 -2.10 49.06
CA HIS A 652 -39.34 -3.12 49.23
C HIS A 652 -39.80 -4.23 50.23
N PRO A 653 -38.99 -5.21 50.72
CA PRO A 653 -37.69 -5.78 50.27
C PRO A 653 -37.55 -7.34 50.39
N ALA A 654 -36.32 -7.84 50.17
CA ALA A 654 -35.66 -9.01 50.79
C ALA A 654 -35.96 -10.45 50.30
N HIS A 655 -34.91 -11.21 49.96
CA HIS A 655 -34.29 -12.25 50.81
C HIS A 655 -33.05 -12.88 50.10
N HIS A 656 -31.91 -12.99 50.81
CA HIS A 656 -31.10 -14.20 51.11
C HIS A 656 -30.87 -15.30 50.03
N ASP A 657 -29.76 -16.05 49.96
CA ASP A 657 -28.39 -16.03 50.56
C ASP A 657 -27.61 -17.26 50.00
N PHE A 658 -26.27 -17.34 50.15
CA PHE A 658 -25.42 -18.57 50.04
C PHE A 658 -25.32 -19.30 48.66
N MET A 659 -24.24 -20.03 48.29
CA MET A 659 -22.86 -20.14 48.82
C MET A 659 -21.90 -20.72 47.74
N LEU A 660 -20.63 -20.33 47.82
CA LEU A 660 -19.38 -21.11 47.59
C LEU A 660 -19.45 -22.50 46.90
N LEU A 661 -18.60 -22.65 45.88
CA LEU A 661 -17.25 -23.24 46.10
C LEU A 661 -16.21 -22.53 45.23
#